data_AF-A0A8H6W9X5-F1
#
_entry.id   AF-A0A8H6W9X5-F1
#
_cell.length_a   1.000
_cell.length_b   1.000
_cell.length_c   1.000
_cell.angle_alpha   90.00
_cell.angle_beta   90.00
_cell.angle_gamma   90.00
#
_symmetry.space_group_name_H-M   'P 1'
#
loop_
_entity.id
_entity.type
_entity.pdbx_description
1 polymer ?
#
loop_
_entity_poly.entity_id
_entity_poly.type
_entity_poly.pdbx_seq_one_letter_code
_entity_poly.pdbx_strand_id
1 'polypeptide(L)'
;MSSTFELTDEELAAAQIRAFLAAAEEVDMDPGTAEELIQTLILKTTEGSELHLEQDGDGLNLQVDDLDLALLYSPVDPELQTWSHQQIRAMLHHLKERGAQSFIEEYCSKRNIPVPQLLLAFQIDLSPALQSMSAPTLGYFLRVAMNRELQLRDKLPDYNTVEDAVRLIRDSRRILILTGAGISVSCGIPDFRSQDGIYASLRQNGQYDLDDPQQMFDISYFRENPAGTQIYPSNFTPSPSHRFIKLVENKGQLLRNYTQNIDTLETLAGVTQVLQCHGSFATASCLSCRRQVTGTEIEAEILAQVVPLCSVCNVPQPESKPKKKRKGKAEWESDDDDEADGPAYPPWIMKPNITFFGEKLSDHFDQSLAADRNEVDLLLVIGTSLKVAPVADILAHLPHSVPQILINKTPIRHINPDIILLGNADDIIMHLCLKLDWDIPPPKDQPPNFPRKRSTAELHAHEEPRRVGDSHIWTFEGAEGGEWLRKIEEKIASAGSNNLACGSRNREASVLISLLRLDLSAPAFIATTLPAELVDMIIQLFLHSPRNTTLTSSALFSLITPLSLTSTLFRKLALQHFFRRIVLLETDARKANREWTRLFRLLVSLANNYTRDCYNWVRCLTTTSNALIGPYQLANLAIFPQLQELALDFASDGLATQKFTLQLLDEAPRMLTVLRLSSLPSITLPLLRSVASRFPFLARLHLSATERLEYHCWDCYEESLGCTIHSPIPGVFSDVEHMANVFATILRPLKFLTHLRLGIYLSDEILIHNHIRHAEAPEVLTFGPEECLLCNQAAEHVRLRELVAALEFAQHLKGLRTIGFSSFFDRTTADETTTVYILRADGRLRVRQRPWDKDNA
;
A
#
# COMPACT_ATOMS: atom_id res chain seq x y z
N MET A 1 -28.80 -19.46 -3.16
CA MET A 1 -27.83 -20.54 -2.93
C MET A 1 -26.45 -19.91 -2.90
N SER A 2 -25.77 -20.03 -1.77
CA SER A 2 -24.46 -19.44 -1.48
C SER A 2 -23.41 -20.53 -1.63
N SER A 3 -22.67 -20.57 -2.73
CA SER A 3 -21.43 -21.33 -2.80
C SER A 3 -20.32 -20.47 -2.19
N THR A 4 -19.93 -20.77 -0.95
CA THR A 4 -18.65 -20.36 -0.37
C THR A 4 -17.56 -21.20 -1.04
N PHE A 5 -16.60 -20.55 -1.70
CA PHE A 5 -15.36 -21.22 -2.12
C PHE A 5 -14.38 -21.09 -0.97
N GLU A 6 -14.13 -22.20 -0.27
CA GLU A 6 -13.02 -22.33 0.67
C GLU A 6 -11.78 -22.72 -0.16
N LEU A 7 -10.67 -21.99 0.03
CA LEU A 7 -9.38 -22.43 -0.49
C LEU A 7 -9.03 -23.75 0.19
N THR A 8 -8.61 -24.73 -0.59
CA THR A 8 -8.06 -25.97 -0.03
C THR A 8 -6.81 -25.64 0.78
N ASP A 9 -6.49 -26.46 1.79
CA ASP A 9 -5.25 -26.32 2.58
C ASP A 9 -3.99 -26.26 1.68
N GLU A 10 -4.09 -26.85 0.49
CA GLU A 10 -3.04 -26.92 -0.52
C GLU A 10 -2.88 -25.60 -1.29
N GLU A 11 -3.99 -24.98 -1.72
CA GLU A 11 -3.98 -23.66 -2.36
C GLU A 11 -3.52 -22.58 -1.37
N LEU A 12 -3.89 -22.70 -0.10
CA LEU A 12 -3.42 -21.82 0.97
C LEU A 12 -1.91 -21.97 1.19
N ALA A 13 -1.39 -23.20 1.25
CA ALA A 13 0.04 -23.45 1.38
C ALA A 13 0.86 -22.88 0.21
N ALA A 14 0.40 -23.08 -1.03
CA ALA A 14 1.07 -22.56 -2.22
C ALA A 14 1.10 -21.02 -2.26
N ALA A 15 -0.01 -20.37 -1.87
CA ALA A 15 -0.06 -18.92 -1.75
C ALA A 15 0.90 -18.39 -0.67
N GLN A 16 0.97 -19.07 0.49
CA GLN A 16 1.89 -18.70 1.57
C GLN A 16 3.35 -18.88 1.18
N ILE A 17 3.73 -19.98 0.50
CA ILE A 17 5.11 -20.18 0.00
C ILE A 17 5.52 -19.04 -0.93
N ARG A 18 4.67 -18.71 -1.92
CA ARG A 18 4.95 -17.61 -2.87
C ARG A 18 5.12 -16.28 -2.15
N ALA A 19 4.28 -15.99 -1.15
CA ALA A 19 4.40 -14.76 -0.38
C ALA A 19 5.66 -14.71 0.51
N PHE A 20 6.12 -15.85 1.04
CA PHE A 20 7.42 -15.92 1.73
C PHE A 20 8.60 -15.72 0.79
N LEU A 21 8.57 -16.32 -0.41
CA LEU A 21 9.62 -16.12 -1.42
C LEU A 21 9.67 -14.66 -1.88
N ALA A 22 8.53 -14.00 -2.07
CA ALA A 22 8.46 -12.57 -2.38
C ALA A 22 8.96 -11.69 -1.21
N ALA A 23 8.76 -12.11 0.03
CA ALA A 23 9.22 -11.40 1.23
C ALA A 23 10.72 -11.55 1.53
N ALA A 24 11.39 -12.46 0.83
CA ALA A 24 12.73 -12.93 1.17
C ALA A 24 13.85 -12.30 0.32
N GLU A 25 13.63 -11.13 -0.28
CA GLU A 25 14.59 -10.44 -1.18
C GLU A 25 16.05 -10.41 -0.66
N GLU A 26 16.25 -10.45 0.67
CA GLU A 26 17.56 -10.38 1.33
C GLU A 26 17.82 -11.51 2.34
N VAL A 27 17.05 -12.61 2.31
CA VAL A 27 17.24 -13.75 3.23
C VAL A 27 17.78 -14.95 2.48
N ASP A 28 19.04 -15.29 2.75
CA ASP A 28 19.67 -16.49 2.18
C ASP A 28 18.85 -17.75 2.46
N MET A 29 18.49 -18.44 1.39
CA MET A 29 17.80 -19.73 1.38
C MET A 29 18.81 -20.84 1.12
N ASP A 30 18.82 -21.86 1.96
CA ASP A 30 19.68 -23.02 1.72
C ASP A 30 19.09 -23.92 0.61
N PRO A 31 19.94 -24.65 -0.14
CA PRO A 31 19.48 -25.49 -1.25
C PRO A 31 18.48 -26.58 -0.84
N GLY A 32 18.55 -27.09 0.39
CA GLY A 32 17.64 -28.12 0.89
C GLY A 32 16.25 -27.56 1.18
N THR A 33 16.17 -26.36 1.76
CA THR A 33 14.92 -25.62 1.91
C THR A 33 14.32 -25.25 0.56
N ALA A 34 15.15 -24.81 -0.39
CA ALA A 34 14.67 -24.53 -1.75
C ALA A 34 14.05 -25.77 -2.40
N GLU A 35 14.72 -26.92 -2.31
CA GLU A 35 14.21 -28.20 -2.83
C GLU A 35 12.90 -28.62 -2.16
N GLU A 36 12.78 -28.50 -0.84
CA GLU A 36 11.56 -28.84 -0.09
C GLU A 36 10.37 -27.92 -0.46
N LEU A 37 10.61 -26.61 -0.63
CA LEU A 37 9.61 -25.64 -1.07
C LEU A 37 9.16 -25.90 -2.51
N ILE A 38 10.13 -26.15 -3.41
CA ILE A 38 9.86 -26.48 -4.82
C ILE A 38 9.09 -27.79 -4.92
N GLN A 39 9.47 -28.82 -4.17
CA GLN A 39 8.75 -30.11 -4.18
C GLN A 39 7.31 -29.95 -3.70
N THR A 40 7.07 -29.08 -2.72
CA THR A 40 5.72 -28.74 -2.25
C THR A 40 4.90 -27.97 -3.31
N LEU A 41 5.56 -27.16 -4.14
CA LEU A 41 4.94 -26.46 -5.27
C LEU A 41 4.71 -27.39 -6.49
N ILE A 42 5.64 -28.32 -6.78
CA ILE A 42 5.64 -29.20 -7.97
C ILE A 42 4.76 -30.43 -7.80
N LEU A 43 4.68 -31.05 -6.61
CA LEU A 43 3.86 -32.25 -6.39
C LEU A 43 2.35 -32.07 -6.67
N LYS A 44 1.91 -30.85 -7.03
CA LYS A 44 0.49 -30.50 -7.19
C LYS A 44 0.15 -29.70 -8.45
N THR A 45 1.07 -29.55 -9.41
CA THR A 45 0.77 -29.04 -10.77
C THR A 45 0.46 -30.15 -11.80
N THR A 46 0.21 -31.39 -11.36
CA THR A 46 -0.27 -32.45 -12.24
C THR A 46 -1.77 -32.32 -12.57
N GLU A 47 -2.16 -31.16 -13.11
CA GLU A 47 -3.04 -31.04 -14.28
C GLU A 47 -2.62 -29.77 -15.06
N GLY A 48 -1.47 -29.86 -15.73
CA GLY A 48 -1.21 -29.11 -16.97
C GLY A 48 -0.53 -27.74 -16.86
N SER A 49 0.77 -27.71 -16.52
CA SER A 49 1.80 -26.97 -17.26
C SER A 49 3.19 -27.29 -16.70
N GLU A 50 4.08 -27.83 -17.53
CA GLU A 50 5.48 -28.06 -17.17
C GLU A 50 6.21 -26.71 -17.04
N LEU A 51 6.79 -26.46 -15.85
CA LEU A 51 7.76 -25.39 -15.63
C LEU A 51 9.13 -25.90 -16.10
N HIS A 52 9.69 -25.26 -17.14
CA HIS A 52 11.06 -25.50 -17.57
C HIS A 52 12.04 -24.88 -16.55
N LEU A 53 12.88 -25.74 -15.95
CA LEU A 53 14.01 -25.37 -15.10
C LEU A 53 15.28 -25.41 -15.96
N GLU A 54 15.90 -24.26 -16.22
CA GLU A 54 17.26 -24.22 -16.75
C GLU A 54 18.25 -24.29 -15.57
N GLN A 55 19.11 -25.30 -15.59
CA GLN A 55 20.20 -25.48 -14.64
C GLN A 55 21.45 -24.77 -15.19
N ASP A 56 21.68 -23.53 -14.76
CA ASP A 56 23.01 -22.93 -14.81
C ASP A 56 23.47 -22.55 -13.40
N GLY A 57 24.75 -22.79 -13.13
CA GLY A 57 25.33 -22.88 -11.80
C GLY A 57 25.26 -21.58 -10.97
N ASP A 58 25.08 -21.79 -9.67
CA ASP A 58 25.06 -20.80 -8.58
C ASP A 58 23.90 -19.78 -8.61
N GLY A 59 22.76 -20.20 -8.05
CA GLY A 59 21.62 -19.35 -7.70
C GLY A 59 20.30 -19.88 -8.29
N LEU A 60 19.46 -20.52 -7.47
CA LEU A 60 18.10 -20.91 -7.87
C LEU A 60 17.25 -19.64 -8.06
N ASN A 61 17.07 -19.19 -9.31
CA ASN A 61 16.23 -18.05 -9.63
C ASN A 61 14.84 -18.52 -10.07
N LEU A 62 13.89 -18.57 -9.13
CA LEU A 62 12.47 -18.82 -9.39
C LEU A 62 11.81 -17.49 -9.80
N GLN A 63 11.38 -17.34 -11.05
CA GLN A 63 10.53 -16.21 -11.45
C GLN A 63 9.14 -16.40 -10.84
N VAL A 64 8.88 -15.70 -9.74
CA VAL A 64 7.57 -15.65 -9.07
C VAL A 64 6.92 -14.32 -9.44
N ASP A 65 5.80 -14.36 -10.16
CA ASP A 65 4.96 -13.17 -10.39
C ASP A 65 4.53 -12.56 -9.04
N ASP A 66 4.68 -11.24 -8.91
CA ASP A 66 4.46 -10.44 -7.69
C ASP A 66 3.18 -10.81 -6.92
N LEU A 67 3.32 -11.55 -5.81
CA LEU A 67 2.24 -11.86 -4.88
C LEU A 67 2.31 -10.92 -3.66
N ASP A 68 1.19 -10.27 -3.31
CA ASP A 68 1.13 -9.22 -2.28
C ASP A 68 1.41 -9.76 -0.85
N LEU A 69 2.37 -9.13 -0.17
CA LEU A 69 2.79 -9.36 1.23
C LEU A 69 1.65 -9.28 2.26
N ALA A 70 0.52 -8.68 1.91
CA ALA A 70 -0.68 -8.63 2.73
C ALA A 70 -1.37 -10.00 2.91
N LEU A 71 -1.10 -10.97 2.03
CA LEU A 71 -1.74 -12.29 2.03
C LEU A 71 -1.18 -13.24 3.12
N LEU A 72 -0.04 -12.93 3.73
CA LEU A 72 0.53 -13.68 4.87
C LEU A 72 -0.22 -13.41 6.18
N TYR A 73 -1.02 -12.35 6.24
CA TYR A 73 -1.74 -11.95 7.44
C TYR A 73 -3.18 -12.44 7.38
N SER A 74 -3.48 -13.46 8.17
CA SER A 74 -4.86 -13.82 8.49
C SER A 74 -5.31 -13.04 9.73
N PRO A 75 -6.54 -12.49 9.78
CA PRO A 75 -7.11 -12.05 11.04
C PRO A 75 -7.22 -13.26 11.97
N VAL A 76 -6.27 -13.39 12.89
CA VAL A 76 -6.28 -14.42 13.93
C VAL A 76 -7.58 -14.27 14.72
N ASP A 77 -8.35 -15.36 14.80
CA ASP A 77 -9.56 -15.42 15.62
C ASP A 77 -9.20 -14.98 17.06
N PRO A 78 -9.86 -13.95 17.63
CA PRO A 78 -9.58 -13.47 18.98
C PRO A 78 -9.65 -14.58 20.05
N GLU A 79 -10.41 -15.66 19.80
CA GLU A 79 -10.52 -16.81 20.70
C GLU A 79 -9.31 -17.77 20.64
N LEU A 80 -8.48 -17.68 19.60
CA LEU A 80 -7.28 -18.52 19.36
C LEU A 80 -5.95 -17.83 19.74
N GLN A 81 -5.96 -16.63 20.34
CA GLN A 81 -4.74 -15.94 20.78
C GLN A 81 -3.96 -16.76 21.82
N THR A 82 -2.87 -17.40 21.41
CA THR A 82 -1.96 -18.12 22.32
C THR A 82 -1.01 -17.19 23.08
N TRP A 83 -0.70 -16.01 22.54
CA TRP A 83 0.18 -15.00 23.16
C TRP A 83 -0.61 -13.76 23.59
N SER A 84 -0.38 -13.29 24.81
CA SER A 84 -0.90 -11.98 25.24
C SER A 84 -0.20 -10.83 24.52
N HIS A 85 -0.88 -9.71 24.36
CA HIS A 85 -0.29 -8.48 23.79
C HIS A 85 1.01 -8.04 24.50
N GLN A 86 1.14 -8.30 25.80
CA GLN A 86 2.34 -7.98 26.57
C GLN A 86 3.52 -8.88 26.18
N GLN A 87 3.27 -10.18 25.93
CA GLN A 87 4.30 -11.11 25.48
C GLN A 87 4.79 -10.76 24.07
N ILE A 88 3.87 -10.48 23.14
CA ILE A 88 4.23 -10.07 21.77
C ILE A 88 5.08 -8.80 21.80
N ARG A 89 4.68 -7.80 22.58
CA ARG A 89 5.46 -6.56 22.73
C ARG A 89 6.86 -6.82 23.30
N ALA A 90 6.99 -7.70 24.29
CA ALA A 90 8.29 -8.05 24.87
C ALA A 90 9.18 -8.80 23.86
N MET A 91 8.61 -9.69 23.05
CA MET A 91 9.31 -10.43 22.01
C MET A 91 9.82 -9.49 20.91
N LEU A 92 8.95 -8.62 20.38
CA LEU A 92 9.33 -7.64 19.36
C LEU A 92 10.36 -6.63 19.90
N HIS A 93 10.21 -6.20 21.16
CA HIS A 93 11.21 -5.35 21.81
C HIS A 93 12.56 -6.06 21.94
N HIS A 94 12.58 -7.35 22.34
CA HIS A 94 13.81 -8.14 22.37
C HIS A 94 14.45 -8.19 20.98
N LEU A 95 13.67 -8.51 19.94
CA LEU A 95 14.16 -8.57 18.57
C LEU A 95 14.78 -7.24 18.13
N LYS A 96 14.06 -6.13 18.29
CA LYS A 96 14.49 -4.78 17.87
C LYS A 96 15.74 -4.28 18.63
N GLU A 97 15.90 -4.65 19.89
CA GLU A 97 17.05 -4.23 20.70
C GLU A 97 18.25 -5.17 20.60
N ARG A 98 18.03 -6.48 20.68
CA ARG A 98 19.10 -7.50 20.77
C ARG A 98 19.39 -8.22 19.46
N GLY A 99 18.52 -8.09 18.46
CA GLY A 99 18.71 -8.65 17.11
C GLY A 99 18.23 -10.09 16.97
N ALA A 100 18.20 -10.56 15.71
CA ALA A 100 17.67 -11.88 15.34
C ALA A 100 18.45 -13.03 16.00
N GLN A 101 19.78 -12.96 16.07
CA GLN A 101 20.60 -14.02 16.67
C GLN A 101 20.26 -14.23 18.15
N SER A 102 20.16 -13.15 18.93
CA SER A 102 19.77 -13.23 20.34
C SER A 102 18.32 -13.70 20.51
N PHE A 103 17.43 -13.33 19.59
CA PHE A 103 16.06 -13.79 19.59
C PHE A 103 15.97 -15.31 19.36
N ILE A 104 16.68 -15.84 18.36
CA ILE A 104 16.73 -17.29 18.09
C ILE A 104 17.31 -18.03 19.30
N GLU A 105 18.42 -17.56 19.87
CA GLU A 105 19.05 -18.21 21.02
C GLU A 105 18.10 -18.24 22.25
N GLU A 106 17.40 -17.13 22.53
CA GLU A 106 16.49 -17.04 23.68
C GLU A 106 15.22 -17.87 23.47
N TYR A 107 14.53 -17.68 22.35
CA TYR A 107 13.18 -18.23 22.16
C TYR A 107 13.21 -19.63 21.54
N CYS A 108 14.09 -19.90 20.57
CA CYS A 108 14.22 -21.22 19.95
C CYS A 108 15.14 -22.14 20.76
N SER A 109 16.31 -21.69 21.21
CA SER A 109 17.28 -22.58 21.87
C SER A 109 17.03 -22.73 23.38
N LYS A 110 16.93 -21.63 24.14
CA LYS A 110 16.79 -21.69 25.62
C LYS A 110 15.38 -22.05 26.06
N ARG A 111 14.36 -21.41 25.47
CA ARG A 111 12.95 -21.64 25.81
C ARG A 111 12.31 -22.78 25.02
N ASN A 112 12.98 -23.26 23.97
CA ASN A 112 12.52 -24.37 23.13
C ASN A 112 11.09 -24.17 22.58
N ILE A 113 10.76 -22.95 22.15
CA ILE A 113 9.44 -22.62 21.59
C ILE A 113 9.41 -23.03 20.11
N PRO A 114 8.39 -23.79 19.67
CA PRO A 114 8.24 -24.16 18.26
C PRO A 114 8.13 -22.94 17.34
N VAL A 115 8.79 -22.99 16.18
CA VAL A 115 8.81 -21.89 15.21
C VAL A 115 7.41 -21.47 14.73
N PRO A 116 6.47 -22.38 14.39
CA PRO A 116 5.12 -22.00 14.02
C PRO A 116 4.41 -21.17 15.11
N GLN A 117 4.66 -21.49 16.39
CA GLN A 117 4.11 -20.74 17.51
C GLN A 117 4.74 -19.34 17.63
N LEU A 118 6.02 -19.18 17.27
CA LEU A 118 6.69 -17.88 17.24
C LEU A 118 6.16 -17.00 16.09
N LEU A 119 5.87 -17.58 14.94
CA LEU A 119 5.31 -16.87 13.77
C LEU A 119 3.96 -16.20 14.07
N LEU A 120 3.15 -16.77 14.98
CA LEU A 120 1.92 -16.13 15.46
C LEU A 120 2.19 -14.78 16.15
N ALA A 121 3.34 -14.61 16.82
CA ALA A 121 3.71 -13.31 17.41
C ALA A 121 4.00 -12.24 16.35
N PHE A 122 4.34 -12.67 15.12
CA PHE A 122 4.50 -11.83 13.94
C PHE A 122 3.21 -11.70 13.13
N GLN A 123 2.07 -12.19 13.66
CA GLN A 123 0.77 -12.23 12.99
C GLN A 123 0.75 -13.11 11.71
N ILE A 124 1.60 -14.14 11.68
CA ILE A 124 1.68 -15.10 10.57
C ILE A 124 1.18 -16.44 11.07
N ASP A 125 0.08 -16.91 10.49
CA ASP A 125 -0.50 -18.23 10.76
C ASP A 125 -0.24 -19.15 9.57
N LEU A 126 0.56 -20.19 9.77
CA LEU A 126 0.95 -21.13 8.70
C LEU A 126 -0.16 -22.16 8.48
N SER A 127 -0.40 -22.54 7.22
CA SER A 127 -1.28 -23.67 6.92
C SER A 127 -0.77 -24.97 7.56
N PRO A 128 -1.66 -25.96 7.84
CA PRO A 128 -1.26 -27.23 8.45
C PRO A 128 -0.14 -27.95 7.68
N ALA A 129 -0.11 -27.83 6.35
CA ALA A 129 0.95 -28.38 5.52
C ALA A 129 2.32 -27.74 5.82
N LEU A 130 2.38 -26.41 5.92
CA LEU A 130 3.63 -25.69 6.20
C LEU A 130 4.10 -25.85 7.64
N GLN A 131 3.18 -26.04 8.60
CA GLN A 131 3.55 -26.31 10.00
C GLN A 131 4.35 -27.62 10.18
N SER A 132 4.21 -28.56 9.23
CA SER A 132 4.86 -29.88 9.27
C SER A 132 6.19 -29.98 8.53
N MET A 133 6.68 -28.87 7.97
CA MET A 133 7.94 -28.82 7.21
C MET A 133 9.19 -28.99 8.09
N SER A 134 10.33 -29.20 7.43
CA SER A 134 11.60 -29.35 8.11
C SER A 134 11.99 -28.14 8.96
N ALA A 135 12.81 -28.37 10.00
CA ALA A 135 13.29 -27.31 10.88
C ALA A 135 14.09 -26.21 10.14
N PRO A 136 14.95 -26.51 9.14
CA PRO A 136 15.57 -25.49 8.28
C PRO A 136 14.54 -24.57 7.59
N THR A 137 13.50 -25.15 6.98
CA THR A 137 12.47 -24.41 6.25
C THR A 137 11.60 -23.54 7.17
N LEU A 138 11.22 -24.07 8.33
CA LEU A 138 10.55 -23.26 9.36
C LEU A 138 11.48 -22.13 9.86
N GLY A 139 12.76 -22.42 10.06
CA GLY A 139 13.78 -21.43 10.42
C GLY A 139 13.92 -20.31 9.39
N TYR A 140 13.82 -20.64 8.10
CA TYR A 140 13.79 -19.66 7.01
C TYR A 140 12.57 -18.74 7.12
N PHE A 141 11.36 -19.27 7.30
CA PHE A 141 10.16 -18.44 7.49
C PHE A 141 10.28 -17.49 8.69
N LEU A 142 10.86 -17.96 9.80
CA LEU A 142 11.11 -17.13 10.97
C LEU A 142 12.13 -16.02 10.68
N ARG A 143 13.21 -16.31 9.94
CA ARG A 143 14.21 -15.31 9.52
C ARG A 143 13.57 -14.22 8.65
N VAL A 144 12.72 -14.60 7.70
CA VAL A 144 11.98 -13.67 6.84
C VAL A 144 11.06 -12.76 7.69
N ALA A 145 10.29 -13.35 8.61
CA ALA A 145 9.41 -12.59 9.51
C ALA A 145 10.19 -11.61 10.41
N MET A 146 11.32 -12.04 10.99
CA MET A 146 12.17 -11.19 11.83
C MET A 146 12.83 -10.07 11.03
N ASN A 147 13.36 -10.35 9.84
CA ASN A 147 14.04 -9.34 9.03
C ASN A 147 13.08 -8.20 8.69
N ARG A 148 11.84 -8.54 8.30
CA ARG A 148 10.79 -7.55 8.04
C ARG A 148 10.53 -6.62 9.24
N GLU A 149 10.42 -7.15 10.45
CA GLU A 149 10.21 -6.33 11.65
C GLU A 149 11.43 -5.47 12.01
N LEU A 150 12.65 -5.96 11.73
CA LEU A 150 13.89 -5.22 11.95
C LEU A 150 14.05 -4.04 10.99
N GLN A 151 13.53 -4.15 9.76
CA GLN A 151 13.49 -3.05 8.79
C GLN A 151 12.47 -1.96 9.19
N LEU A 152 11.47 -2.29 10.01
CA LEU A 152 10.46 -1.35 10.52
C LEU A 152 10.90 -0.66 11.82
N ARG A 153 11.90 0.23 11.72
CA ARG A 153 12.30 1.08 12.85
C ARG A 153 11.33 2.23 13.07
N ASP A 154 10.89 2.38 14.32
CA ASP A 154 10.17 3.57 14.77
C ASP A 154 11.13 4.70 15.12
N LYS A 155 10.81 5.92 14.66
CA LYS A 155 11.54 7.13 15.01
C LYS A 155 11.45 7.41 16.50
N LEU A 156 12.57 7.75 17.14
CA LEU A 156 12.61 8.22 18.51
C LEU A 156 11.95 9.61 18.61
N PRO A 157 10.98 9.81 19.53
CA PRO A 157 10.24 11.06 19.61
C PRO A 157 11.08 12.23 20.15
N ASP A 158 12.14 11.94 20.91
CA ASP A 158 12.90 12.93 21.68
C ASP A 158 13.82 13.82 20.82
N TYR A 159 14.21 13.37 19.62
CA TYR A 159 15.22 14.05 18.78
C TYR A 159 14.60 14.56 17.48
N ASN A 160 14.64 15.88 17.22
CA ASN A 160 13.98 16.45 16.03
C ASN A 160 14.71 17.65 15.41
N THR A 161 15.65 18.28 16.12
CA THR A 161 16.22 19.58 15.75
C THR A 161 17.70 19.50 15.39
N VAL A 162 18.23 20.52 14.72
CA VAL A 162 19.69 20.64 14.50
C VAL A 162 20.42 20.73 15.84
N GLU A 163 19.82 21.36 16.85
CA GLU A 163 20.36 21.43 18.20
C GLU A 163 20.43 20.04 18.86
N ASP A 164 19.45 19.18 18.63
CA ASP A 164 19.49 17.78 19.09
C ASP A 164 20.62 17.02 18.40
N ALA A 165 20.81 17.21 17.09
CA ALA A 165 21.93 16.60 16.37
C ALA A 165 23.29 17.04 16.94
N VAL A 166 23.44 18.34 17.24
CA VAL A 166 24.65 18.90 17.87
C VAL A 166 24.87 18.32 19.27
N ARG A 167 23.81 18.16 20.07
CA ARG A 167 23.90 17.53 21.40
C ARG A 167 24.31 16.06 21.30
N LEU A 168 23.67 15.29 20.42
CA LEU A 168 23.99 13.89 20.18
C LEU A 168 25.46 13.73 19.76
N ILE A 169 25.93 14.49 18.76
CA ILE A 169 27.34 14.42 18.32
C ILE A 169 28.31 14.81 19.44
N ARG A 170 27.96 15.77 20.29
CA ARG A 170 28.80 16.20 21.42
C ARG A 170 28.88 15.14 22.51
N ASP A 171 27.76 14.50 22.85
CA ASP A 171 27.63 13.68 24.04
C ASP A 171 27.95 12.19 23.78
N SER A 172 27.80 11.73 22.54
CA SER A 172 28.10 10.35 22.10
C SER A 172 29.60 10.04 22.13
N ARG A 173 29.93 8.78 22.41
CA ARG A 173 31.32 8.28 22.51
C ARG A 173 31.62 7.14 21.55
N ARG A 174 30.60 6.50 20.97
CA ARG A 174 30.72 5.35 20.08
C ARG A 174 29.86 5.60 18.83
N ILE A 175 30.27 6.61 18.06
CA ILE A 175 29.58 7.06 16.85
C ILE A 175 29.95 6.13 15.69
N LEU A 176 28.94 5.52 15.08
CA LEU A 176 29.06 4.77 13.83
C LEU A 176 28.70 5.71 12.68
N ILE A 177 29.60 5.87 11.72
CA ILE A 177 29.39 6.73 10.55
C ILE A 177 29.33 5.89 9.28
N LEU A 178 28.21 5.96 8.56
CA LEU A 178 27.98 5.28 7.30
C LEU A 178 28.08 6.26 6.13
N THR A 179 29.02 6.04 5.21
CA THR A 179 29.33 6.96 4.11
C THR A 179 29.16 6.32 2.74
N GLY A 180 28.77 7.14 1.75
CA GLY A 180 28.74 6.76 0.34
C GLY A 180 29.23 7.88 -0.57
N ALA A 181 28.98 7.74 -1.87
CA ALA A 181 29.62 8.58 -2.90
C ALA A 181 29.37 10.09 -2.73
N GLY A 182 28.29 10.48 -2.05
CA GLY A 182 27.93 11.88 -1.81
C GLY A 182 29.00 12.67 -1.04
N ILE A 183 29.84 12.03 -0.22
CA ILE A 183 30.94 12.74 0.49
C ILE A 183 32.14 13.04 -0.41
N SER A 184 32.22 12.44 -1.60
CA SER A 184 33.32 12.57 -2.55
C SER A 184 33.00 13.45 -3.76
N VAL A 185 31.74 13.92 -3.89
CA VAL A 185 31.30 14.79 -5.00
C VAL A 185 32.10 16.10 -5.05
N SER A 186 32.34 16.73 -3.90
CA SER A 186 33.14 17.97 -3.82
C SER A 186 34.63 17.75 -4.07
N CYS A 187 35.11 16.50 -4.03
CA CYS A 187 36.48 16.14 -4.38
C CYS A 187 36.69 16.08 -5.90
N GLY A 188 35.61 16.14 -6.70
CA GLY A 188 35.65 15.97 -8.16
C GLY A 188 35.35 14.55 -8.63
N ILE A 189 34.92 13.66 -7.72
CA ILE A 189 34.48 12.29 -8.05
C ILE A 189 32.95 12.31 -8.18
N PRO A 190 32.38 12.18 -9.39
CA PRO A 190 30.92 12.15 -9.55
C PRO A 190 30.35 10.93 -8.83
N ASP A 191 29.14 11.09 -8.28
CA ASP A 191 28.42 9.93 -7.76
C ASP A 191 27.90 9.05 -8.91
N PHE A 192 27.41 7.86 -8.58
CA PHE A 192 26.92 6.94 -9.60
C PHE A 192 25.55 7.35 -10.17
N ARG A 193 24.68 7.91 -9.31
CA ARG A 193 23.22 7.90 -9.52
C ARG A 193 22.58 9.28 -9.66
N SER A 194 23.29 10.38 -9.44
CA SER A 194 22.72 11.71 -9.64
C SER A 194 22.47 12.00 -11.12
N GLN A 195 21.79 13.11 -11.38
CA GLN A 195 21.46 13.57 -12.73
C GLN A 195 22.70 13.78 -13.61
N ASP A 196 23.82 14.14 -12.98
CA ASP A 196 25.14 14.32 -13.61
C ASP A 196 26.12 13.17 -13.25
N GLY A 197 25.61 12.07 -12.71
CA GLY A 197 26.41 10.93 -12.24
C GLY A 197 26.97 10.05 -13.37
N ILE A 198 27.83 9.11 -12.99
CA ILE A 198 28.53 8.21 -13.93
C ILE A 198 27.54 7.46 -14.83
N TYR A 199 26.42 6.96 -14.29
CA TYR A 199 25.43 6.23 -15.07
C TYR A 199 24.71 7.10 -16.12
N ALA A 200 24.47 8.38 -15.82
CA ALA A 200 23.87 9.31 -16.77
C ALA A 200 24.83 9.63 -17.93
N SER A 201 26.12 9.79 -17.62
CA SER A 201 27.17 10.05 -18.62
C SER A 201 27.41 8.83 -19.53
N LEU A 202 27.44 7.62 -18.97
CA LEU A 202 27.61 6.38 -19.74
C LEU A 202 26.46 6.15 -20.74
N ARG A 203 25.21 6.41 -20.33
CA ARG A 203 24.04 6.32 -21.21
C ARG A 203 24.07 7.35 -22.35
N GLN A 204 24.61 8.55 -22.11
CA GLN A 204 24.70 9.60 -23.12
C GLN A 204 25.82 9.36 -24.14
N ASN A 205 26.93 8.75 -23.71
CA ASN A 205 28.13 8.57 -24.54
C ASN A 205 28.03 7.38 -25.51
N GLY A 206 27.08 6.45 -25.31
CA GLY A 206 26.80 5.33 -26.23
C GLY A 206 27.98 4.39 -26.49
N GLN A 207 29.01 4.41 -25.64
CA GLN A 207 30.27 3.66 -25.82
C GLN A 207 30.19 2.19 -25.38
N TYR A 208 29.15 1.82 -24.61
CA TYR A 208 28.97 0.47 -24.08
C TYR A 208 27.52 0.02 -24.30
N ASP A 209 27.33 -1.19 -24.80
CA ASP A 209 26.02 -1.83 -24.99
C ASP A 209 25.54 -2.40 -23.64
N LEU A 210 25.20 -1.51 -22.71
CA LEU A 210 24.80 -1.85 -21.34
C LEU A 210 23.33 -1.46 -21.12
N ASP A 211 22.46 -2.46 -20.94
CA ASP A 211 21.06 -2.27 -20.56
C ASP A 211 20.94 -1.71 -19.12
N ASP A 212 21.86 -2.11 -18.22
CA ASP A 212 22.00 -1.56 -16.88
C ASP A 212 23.45 -1.10 -16.61
N PRO A 213 23.71 0.20 -16.34
CA PRO A 213 25.02 0.71 -15.95
C PRO A 213 25.68 0.03 -14.73
N GLN A 214 24.92 -0.70 -13.90
CA GLN A 214 25.45 -1.53 -12.82
C GLN A 214 26.28 -2.72 -13.31
N GLN A 215 26.03 -3.21 -14.53
CA GLN A 215 26.75 -4.34 -15.16
C GLN A 215 28.26 -4.08 -15.29
N MET A 216 28.69 -2.81 -15.30
CA MET A 216 30.12 -2.45 -15.29
C MET A 216 30.88 -2.97 -14.04
N PHE A 217 30.15 -3.20 -12.94
CA PHE A 217 30.68 -3.76 -11.70
C PHE A 217 30.20 -5.19 -11.45
N ASP A 218 29.69 -5.89 -12.48
CA ASP A 218 29.32 -7.30 -12.41
C ASP A 218 30.55 -8.19 -12.71
N ILE A 219 30.77 -9.22 -11.89
CA ILE A 219 31.95 -10.09 -12.03
C ILE A 219 31.94 -10.90 -13.34
N SER A 220 30.77 -11.29 -13.83
CA SER A 220 30.61 -12.04 -15.07
C SER A 220 30.90 -11.13 -16.26
N TYR A 221 30.32 -9.92 -16.27
CA TYR A 221 30.62 -8.91 -17.29
C TYR A 221 32.11 -8.53 -17.31
N PHE A 222 32.74 -8.37 -16.15
CA PHE A 222 34.17 -8.05 -16.07
C PHE A 222 35.08 -9.13 -16.69
N ARG A 223 34.69 -10.40 -16.61
CA ARG A 223 35.44 -11.50 -17.25
C ARG A 223 35.34 -11.45 -18.77
N GLU A 224 34.21 -10.98 -19.29
CA GLU A 224 33.94 -10.87 -20.72
C GLU A 224 34.50 -9.58 -21.32
N ASN A 225 34.45 -8.46 -20.58
CA ASN A 225 34.91 -7.15 -21.05
C ASN A 225 35.53 -6.27 -19.92
N PRO A 226 36.79 -6.52 -19.54
CA PRO A 226 37.47 -5.80 -18.46
C PRO A 226 37.82 -4.33 -18.79
N ALA A 227 37.71 -3.91 -20.05
CA ALA A 227 38.08 -2.55 -20.51
C ALA A 227 37.18 -1.42 -19.97
N GLY A 228 36.03 -1.75 -19.36
CA GLY A 228 35.06 -0.77 -18.84
C GLY A 228 35.43 -0.10 -17.50
N THR A 229 36.48 -0.54 -16.81
CA THR A 229 36.81 -0.05 -15.44
C THR A 229 37.70 1.19 -15.46
N GLN A 230 37.15 2.33 -15.86
CA GLN A 230 37.86 3.61 -16.05
C GLN A 230 38.14 4.42 -14.77
N ILE A 231 37.90 3.87 -13.57
CA ILE A 231 37.96 4.63 -12.32
C ILE A 231 39.24 4.25 -11.57
N TYR A 232 40.29 5.05 -11.68
CA TYR A 232 41.45 4.97 -10.76
C TYR A 232 41.51 6.25 -9.92
N PRO A 233 41.38 6.19 -8.59
CA PRO A 233 41.43 7.37 -7.74
C PRO A 233 42.87 7.89 -7.65
N SER A 234 43.24 8.85 -8.52
CA SER A 234 44.50 9.58 -8.42
C SER A 234 44.24 11.08 -8.29
N ASN A 235 45.05 11.76 -7.46
CA ASN A 235 45.10 13.23 -7.32
C ASN A 235 43.86 13.94 -6.74
N PHE A 236 43.03 13.25 -5.95
CA PHE A 236 41.89 13.88 -5.26
C PHE A 236 42.24 14.34 -3.85
N THR A 237 41.67 15.47 -3.43
CA THR A 237 41.82 15.99 -2.06
C THR A 237 40.60 15.63 -1.22
N PRO A 238 40.74 15.08 0.00
CA PRO A 238 39.59 14.70 0.82
C PRO A 238 38.69 15.90 1.13
N SER A 239 37.37 15.71 1.13
CA SER A 239 36.37 16.76 1.42
C SER A 239 36.33 17.16 2.91
N PRO A 240 35.68 18.29 3.25
CA PRO A 240 35.31 18.59 4.64
C PRO A 240 34.65 17.43 5.38
N SER A 241 33.75 16.68 4.72
CA SER A 241 33.11 15.50 5.31
C SER A 241 34.12 14.41 5.72
N HIS A 242 35.11 14.10 4.88
CA HIS A 242 36.18 13.16 5.23
C HIS A 242 37.00 13.62 6.45
N ARG A 243 37.33 14.92 6.48
CA ARG A 243 38.10 15.51 7.58
C ARG A 243 37.29 15.62 8.87
N PHE A 244 35.97 15.76 8.78
CA PHE A 244 35.07 15.66 9.93
C PHE A 244 35.10 14.27 10.55
N ILE A 245 35.07 13.20 9.74
CA ILE A 245 35.20 11.82 10.25
C ILE A 245 36.52 11.68 11.03
N LYS A 246 37.62 12.21 10.47
CA LYS A 246 38.91 12.23 11.16
C LYS A 246 38.86 13.05 12.46
N LEU A 247 38.12 14.15 12.48
CA LEU A 247 37.96 14.99 13.67
C LEU A 247 37.20 14.26 14.78
N VAL A 248 36.13 13.53 14.43
CA VAL A 248 35.37 12.67 15.35
C VAL A 248 36.27 11.56 15.91
N GLU A 249 37.13 10.98 15.07
CA GLU A 249 38.14 9.99 15.52
C GLU A 249 39.17 10.59 16.47
N ASN A 250 39.72 11.77 16.15
CA ASN A 250 40.70 12.45 16.99
C ASN A 250 40.14 12.84 18.36
N LYS A 251 38.82 13.03 18.46
CA LYS A 251 38.11 13.27 19.71
C LYS A 251 37.80 11.98 20.50
N GLY A 252 38.16 10.82 19.96
CA GLY A 252 37.92 9.52 20.57
C GLY A 252 36.45 9.08 20.55
N GLN A 253 35.63 9.68 19.67
CA GLN A 253 34.20 9.41 19.60
C GLN A 253 33.82 8.45 18.45
N LEU A 254 34.70 8.25 17.46
CA LEU A 254 34.44 7.35 16.33
C LEU A 254 34.57 5.89 16.77
N LEU A 255 33.46 5.14 16.71
CA LEU A 255 33.48 3.68 16.81
C LEU A 255 34.01 3.07 15.51
N ARG A 256 33.36 3.43 14.39
CA ARG A 256 33.74 2.98 13.05
C ARG A 256 33.17 3.89 11.99
N ASN A 257 33.90 4.05 10.89
CA ASN A 257 33.35 4.54 9.64
C ASN A 257 33.21 3.38 8.64
N TYR A 258 31.97 3.00 8.33
CA TYR A 258 31.65 2.08 7.25
C TYR A 258 31.50 2.89 5.96
N THR A 259 32.36 2.65 4.97
CA THR A 259 32.31 3.36 3.69
C THR A 259 31.97 2.43 2.54
N GLN A 260 31.02 2.87 1.70
CA GLN A 260 30.71 2.23 0.42
C GLN A 260 31.68 2.69 -0.69
N ASN A 261 32.51 3.69 -0.41
CA ASN A 261 33.42 4.27 -1.38
C ASN A 261 34.66 3.39 -1.55
N ILE A 262 35.14 3.35 -2.79
CA ILE A 262 36.36 2.64 -3.20
C ILE A 262 37.52 3.60 -3.45
N ASP A 263 37.30 4.91 -3.29
CA ASP A 263 38.22 6.00 -3.64
C ASP A 263 39.39 6.18 -2.66
N THR A 264 39.32 5.56 -1.47
CA THR A 264 40.36 5.59 -0.41
C THR A 264 40.60 6.97 0.23
N LEU A 265 39.71 7.94 0.02
CA LEU A 265 39.88 9.30 0.55
C LEU A 265 39.79 9.39 2.08
N GLU A 266 39.14 8.44 2.73
CA GLU A 266 39.10 8.33 4.19
C GLU A 266 40.50 8.08 4.77
N THR A 267 41.24 7.16 4.15
CA THR A 267 42.62 6.83 4.52
C THR A 267 43.54 8.03 4.26
N LEU A 268 43.34 8.75 3.15
CA LEU A 268 44.09 9.97 2.84
C LEU A 268 43.80 11.10 3.83
N ALA A 269 42.56 11.23 4.30
CA ALA A 269 42.21 12.12 5.41
C ALA A 269 42.84 11.68 6.75
N GLY A 270 43.35 10.45 6.82
CA GLY A 270 44.04 9.85 7.96
C GLY A 270 43.11 9.12 8.93
N VAL A 271 41.89 8.79 8.50
CA VAL A 271 40.95 7.99 9.31
C VAL A 271 41.52 6.57 9.42
N THR A 272 41.63 6.06 10.65
CA THR A 272 42.17 4.72 10.91
C THR A 272 41.09 3.69 11.21
N GLN A 273 39.97 4.10 11.79
CA GLN A 273 38.79 3.28 12.09
C GLN A 273 37.82 3.20 10.90
N VAL A 274 38.36 3.06 9.68
CA VAL A 274 37.56 2.93 8.45
C VAL A 274 37.46 1.47 8.02
N LEU A 275 36.27 1.04 7.62
CA LEU A 275 35.99 -0.24 7.00
C LEU A 275 35.44 0.01 5.60
N GLN A 276 36.19 -0.42 4.58
CA GLN A 276 35.83 -0.28 3.18
C GLN A 276 34.96 -1.46 2.75
N CYS A 277 33.64 -1.29 2.83
CA CYS A 277 32.67 -2.37 2.66
C CYS A 277 32.77 -3.02 1.27
N HIS A 278 32.97 -2.20 0.24
CA HIS A 278 33.08 -2.66 -1.15
C HIS A 278 34.54 -2.83 -1.61
N GLY A 279 35.48 -2.98 -0.67
CA GLY A 279 36.90 -3.09 -0.99
C GLY A 279 37.52 -1.78 -1.47
N SER A 280 38.69 -1.87 -2.11
CA SER A 280 39.42 -0.68 -2.59
C SER A 280 40.48 -0.99 -3.64
N PHE A 281 41.03 0.06 -4.26
CA PHE A 281 42.15 -0.04 -5.20
C PHE A 281 43.51 -0.28 -4.52
N ALA A 282 43.58 -0.48 -3.20
CA ALA A 282 44.84 -0.65 -2.49
C ALA A 282 45.66 -1.85 -3.00
N THR A 283 44.98 -2.92 -3.42
CA THR A 283 45.58 -4.14 -3.94
C THR A 283 44.76 -4.72 -5.10
N ALA A 284 45.37 -5.58 -5.91
CA ALA A 284 44.71 -6.30 -6.97
C ALA A 284 45.11 -7.77 -6.98
N SER A 285 44.23 -8.66 -7.41
CA SER A 285 44.45 -10.11 -7.41
C SER A 285 44.22 -10.71 -8.80
N CYS A 286 45.07 -11.66 -9.19
CA CYS A 286 44.85 -12.43 -10.41
C CYS A 286 43.60 -13.32 -10.27
N LEU A 287 42.71 -13.29 -11.26
CA LEU A 287 41.52 -14.15 -11.29
C LEU A 287 41.86 -15.66 -11.36
N SER A 288 42.99 -16.01 -11.99
CA SER A 288 43.43 -17.40 -12.16
C SER A 288 44.25 -17.92 -10.97
N CYS A 289 45.37 -17.28 -10.63
CA CYS A 289 46.29 -17.81 -9.60
C CYS A 289 46.14 -17.15 -8.22
N ARG A 290 45.22 -16.18 -8.07
CA ARG A 290 44.98 -15.41 -6.83
C ARG A 290 46.19 -14.65 -6.28
N ARG A 291 47.28 -14.52 -7.05
CA ARG A 291 48.43 -13.69 -6.67
C ARG A 291 47.99 -12.24 -6.50
N GLN A 292 48.28 -11.68 -5.33
CA GLN A 292 48.00 -10.30 -5.01
C GLN A 292 49.21 -9.41 -5.32
N VAL A 293 48.94 -8.22 -5.84
CA VAL A 293 49.89 -7.14 -6.10
C VAL A 293 49.38 -5.83 -5.50
N THR A 294 50.25 -4.84 -5.36
CA THR A 294 49.83 -3.49 -4.93
C THR A 294 49.06 -2.77 -6.04
N GLY A 295 48.12 -1.90 -5.68
CA GLY A 295 47.36 -1.12 -6.66
C GLY A 295 48.23 -0.24 -7.56
N THR A 296 49.39 0.20 -7.06
CA THR A 296 50.38 0.98 -7.80
C THR A 296 51.06 0.18 -8.91
N GLU A 297 51.12 -1.15 -8.82
CA GLU A 297 51.71 -2.00 -9.86
C GLU A 297 50.86 -2.07 -11.12
N ILE A 298 49.54 -1.90 -11.00
CA ILE A 298 48.60 -1.93 -12.13
C ILE A 298 48.10 -0.53 -12.55
N GLU A 299 48.51 0.52 -11.82
CA GLU A 299 48.07 1.90 -12.04
C GLU A 299 48.37 2.40 -13.46
N ALA A 300 49.61 2.22 -13.92
CA ALA A 300 50.03 2.70 -15.24
C ALA A 300 49.24 2.03 -16.38
N GLU A 301 48.90 0.74 -16.22
CA GLU A 301 48.13 -0.02 -17.21
C GLU A 301 46.67 0.47 -17.23
N ILE A 302 46.03 0.67 -16.06
CA ILE A 302 44.66 1.21 -15.96
C ILE A 302 44.59 2.63 -16.56
N LEU A 303 45.54 3.52 -16.22
CA LEU A 303 45.57 4.88 -16.74
C LEU A 303 45.81 4.93 -18.26
N ALA A 304 46.56 3.96 -18.80
CA ALA A 304 46.76 3.80 -20.23
C ALA A 304 45.60 3.09 -20.96
N GLN A 305 44.51 2.74 -20.25
CA GLN A 305 43.39 1.96 -20.78
C GLN A 305 43.82 0.59 -21.32
N VAL A 306 44.80 -0.03 -20.67
CA VAL A 306 45.32 -1.37 -20.97
C VAL A 306 44.90 -2.31 -19.84
N VAL A 307 44.36 -3.48 -20.20
CA VAL A 307 43.92 -4.49 -19.22
C VAL A 307 45.15 -5.08 -18.52
N PRO A 308 45.26 -4.98 -17.18
CA PRO A 308 46.43 -5.47 -16.47
C PRO A 308 46.43 -7.00 -16.40
N LEU A 309 47.54 -7.62 -16.81
CA LEU A 309 47.68 -9.08 -16.91
C LEU A 309 48.64 -9.63 -15.86
N CYS A 310 48.35 -10.82 -15.36
CA CYS A 310 49.20 -11.45 -14.35
C CYS A 310 50.57 -11.83 -14.94
N SER A 311 51.64 -11.28 -14.38
CA SER A 311 53.03 -11.56 -14.75
C SER A 311 53.46 -13.03 -14.57
N VAL A 312 52.73 -13.81 -13.77
CA VAL A 312 53.02 -15.24 -13.53
C VAL A 312 52.30 -16.16 -14.51
N CYS A 313 51.04 -15.85 -14.83
CA CYS A 313 50.24 -16.70 -15.71
C CYS A 313 50.41 -16.33 -17.18
N ASN A 314 50.74 -15.07 -17.48
CA ASN A 314 50.97 -14.58 -18.82
C ASN A 314 52.38 -14.92 -19.32
N VAL A 315 52.65 -16.22 -19.51
CA VAL A 315 53.94 -16.70 -20.04
C VAL A 315 53.76 -17.11 -21.51
N PRO A 316 54.62 -16.63 -22.44
CA PRO A 316 54.56 -17.06 -23.84
C PRO A 316 54.77 -18.57 -23.96
N GLN A 317 53.78 -19.29 -24.49
CA GLN A 317 53.91 -20.72 -24.82
C GLN A 317 54.77 -20.87 -26.10
N PRO A 318 55.73 -21.82 -26.16
CA PRO A 318 56.50 -22.08 -27.36
C PRO A 318 55.61 -22.68 -28.47
N GLU A 319 55.65 -22.08 -29.66
CA GLU A 319 54.83 -22.40 -30.83
C GLU A 319 54.81 -23.90 -31.18
N SER A 320 53.64 -24.55 -31.08
CA SER A 320 53.46 -25.91 -31.60
C SER A 320 53.17 -25.89 -33.11
N LYS A 321 54.02 -26.57 -33.88
CA LYS A 321 54.03 -26.65 -35.35
C LYS A 321 52.66 -26.95 -35.99
N PRO A 322 52.36 -26.40 -37.19
CA PRO A 322 51.08 -26.61 -37.87
C PRO A 322 50.90 -28.08 -38.32
N LYS A 323 49.80 -28.71 -37.90
CA LYS A 323 49.42 -30.06 -38.34
C LYS A 323 48.90 -30.04 -39.79
N LYS A 324 49.49 -30.87 -40.65
CA LYS A 324 49.12 -31.05 -42.07
C LYS A 324 47.70 -31.62 -42.22
N LYS A 325 46.84 -30.95 -43.01
CA LYS A 325 45.52 -31.43 -43.47
C LYS A 325 45.65 -32.76 -44.26
N ARG A 326 44.90 -33.80 -43.87
CA ARG A 326 44.67 -35.01 -44.71
C ARG A 326 43.38 -34.82 -45.51
N LYS A 327 43.43 -35.16 -46.80
CA LYS A 327 42.31 -35.18 -47.77
C LYS A 327 41.44 -36.43 -47.61
N GLY A 328 40.12 -36.25 -47.72
CA GLY A 328 39.08 -37.28 -47.95
C GLY A 328 37.74 -36.83 -47.33
N LYS A 329 36.83 -36.16 -48.05
CA LYS A 329 35.83 -36.64 -49.04
C LYS A 329 34.58 -37.28 -48.39
N ALA A 330 33.56 -36.47 -48.10
CA ALA A 330 32.16 -36.63 -48.56
C ALA A 330 31.23 -35.64 -47.82
N GLU A 331 30.58 -34.79 -48.62
CA GLU A 331 29.41 -33.94 -48.32
C GLU A 331 28.37 -34.56 -47.37
N TRP A 332 28.03 -33.81 -46.33
CA TRP A 332 26.66 -33.41 -45.97
C TRP A 332 26.74 -31.96 -45.48
N GLU A 333 25.93 -31.08 -46.06
CA GLU A 333 25.81 -29.68 -45.66
C GLU A 333 25.23 -29.59 -44.25
N SER A 334 26.06 -29.16 -43.31
CA SER A 334 25.64 -28.53 -42.05
C SER A 334 26.25 -27.13 -42.05
N ASP A 335 25.44 -26.12 -42.32
CA ASP A 335 25.76 -24.73 -41.99
C ASP A 335 25.65 -24.60 -40.46
N ASP A 336 26.68 -25.07 -39.75
CA ASP A 336 26.99 -24.76 -38.35
C ASP A 336 28.47 -24.33 -38.32
N ASP A 337 28.76 -23.17 -38.91
CA ASP A 337 29.99 -22.41 -38.62
C ASP A 337 29.70 -21.48 -37.42
N ASP A 338 29.35 -22.08 -36.27
CA ASP A 338 29.59 -21.44 -34.98
C ASP A 338 31.01 -21.84 -34.54
N GLU A 339 32.03 -21.24 -35.17
CA GLU A 339 33.31 -21.04 -34.50
C GLU A 339 32.99 -20.19 -33.26
N ALA A 340 32.74 -20.85 -32.13
CA ALA A 340 32.65 -20.20 -30.84
C ALA A 340 33.97 -19.46 -30.61
N ASP A 341 33.94 -18.15 -30.85
CA ASP A 341 35.01 -17.22 -30.50
C ASP A 341 35.43 -17.57 -29.06
N GLY A 342 36.69 -17.97 -28.90
CA GLY A 342 37.26 -18.17 -27.57
C GLY A 342 37.06 -16.90 -26.73
N PRO A 343 37.07 -16.99 -25.39
CA PRO A 343 36.81 -15.83 -24.54
C PRO A 343 37.70 -14.66 -24.97
N ALA A 344 37.08 -13.49 -25.21
CA ALA A 344 37.72 -12.30 -25.76
C ALA A 344 38.95 -11.84 -24.94
N TYR A 345 39.04 -12.25 -23.67
CA TYR A 345 40.15 -11.97 -22.78
C TYR A 345 40.64 -13.24 -22.06
N PRO A 346 41.96 -13.31 -21.76
CA PRO A 346 42.51 -14.45 -21.04
C PRO A 346 42.07 -14.48 -19.56
N PRO A 347 41.95 -15.66 -18.93
CA PRO A 347 41.49 -15.79 -17.55
C PRO A 347 42.47 -15.26 -16.48
N TRP A 348 43.66 -14.76 -16.86
CA TRP A 348 44.70 -14.28 -15.94
C TRP A 348 44.77 -12.76 -15.80
N ILE A 349 43.63 -12.07 -15.88
CA ILE A 349 43.50 -10.64 -15.62
C ILE A 349 43.78 -10.34 -14.13
N MET A 350 44.41 -9.19 -13.88
CA MET A 350 44.57 -8.62 -12.54
C MET A 350 43.36 -7.75 -12.21
N LYS A 351 42.52 -8.19 -11.27
CA LYS A 351 41.33 -7.46 -10.83
C LYS A 351 41.64 -6.66 -9.55
N PRO A 352 41.37 -5.35 -9.48
CA PRO A 352 41.40 -4.61 -8.21
C PRO A 352 40.51 -5.27 -7.16
N ASN A 353 40.93 -5.29 -5.89
CA ASN A 353 40.19 -5.92 -4.80
C ASN A 353 39.02 -5.06 -4.31
N ILE A 354 38.17 -4.68 -5.26
CA ILE A 354 36.85 -4.10 -5.09
C ILE A 354 35.84 -5.24 -5.16
N THR A 355 34.79 -5.16 -4.36
CA THR A 355 33.68 -6.14 -4.38
C THR A 355 32.77 -5.83 -5.55
N PHE A 356 32.68 -6.75 -6.50
CA PHE A 356 31.77 -6.66 -7.64
C PHE A 356 30.41 -7.27 -7.27
N PHE A 357 29.34 -6.92 -8.00
CA PHE A 357 28.06 -7.60 -7.87
C PHE A 357 28.26 -9.09 -8.16
N GLY A 358 27.68 -9.94 -7.30
CA GLY A 358 27.89 -11.39 -7.29
C GLY A 358 29.08 -11.87 -6.45
N GLU A 359 29.91 -10.97 -5.90
CA GLU A 359 30.98 -11.34 -4.95
C GLU A 359 30.53 -11.15 -3.49
N LYS A 360 30.89 -12.10 -2.60
CA LYS A 360 30.66 -11.98 -1.16
C LYS A 360 31.55 -10.85 -0.58
N LEU A 361 31.01 -10.04 0.32
CA LEU A 361 31.82 -9.12 1.13
C LEU A 361 32.80 -9.89 2.02
N SER A 362 33.85 -9.21 2.46
CA SER A 362 34.82 -9.79 3.39
C SER A 362 34.17 -10.17 4.72
N ASP A 363 34.54 -11.31 5.30
CA ASP A 363 34.06 -11.75 6.62
C ASP A 363 34.36 -10.72 7.74
N HIS A 364 35.33 -9.83 7.52
CA HIS A 364 35.64 -8.71 8.40
C HIS A 364 34.45 -7.75 8.58
N PHE A 365 33.60 -7.60 7.57
CA PHE A 365 32.39 -6.78 7.63
C PHE A 365 31.41 -7.31 8.69
N ASP A 366 31.03 -8.59 8.59
CA ASP A 366 30.08 -9.22 9.51
C ASP A 366 30.61 -9.26 10.94
N GLN A 367 31.90 -9.58 11.11
CA GLN A 367 32.55 -9.61 12.43
C GLN A 367 32.57 -8.23 13.08
N SER A 368 32.92 -7.19 12.31
CA SER A 368 32.94 -5.82 12.80
C SER A 368 31.53 -5.35 13.15
N LEU A 369 30.54 -5.62 12.30
CA LEU A 369 29.14 -5.24 12.55
C LEU A 369 28.57 -5.90 13.80
N ALA A 370 28.85 -7.18 14.01
CA ALA A 370 28.43 -7.90 15.22
C ALA A 370 29.07 -7.33 16.51
N ALA A 371 30.34 -6.91 16.44
CA ALA A 371 31.02 -6.27 17.56
C ALA A 371 30.47 -4.86 17.81
N ASP A 372 30.40 -4.04 16.76
CA ASP A 372 30.04 -2.64 16.82
C ASP A 372 28.56 -2.45 17.22
N ARG A 373 27.66 -3.39 16.88
CA ARG A 373 26.23 -3.38 17.27
C ARG A 373 26.01 -3.15 18.76
N ASN A 374 26.83 -3.76 19.61
CA ASN A 374 26.62 -3.74 21.06
C ASN A 374 27.22 -2.51 21.73
N GLU A 375 27.96 -1.69 20.99
CA GLU A 375 28.69 -0.55 21.54
C GLU A 375 28.23 0.79 21.00
N VAL A 376 27.62 0.80 19.81
CA VAL A 376 27.17 2.03 19.15
C VAL A 376 26.15 2.79 19.99
N ASP A 377 26.34 4.11 20.09
CA ASP A 377 25.44 5.03 20.79
C ASP A 377 24.88 6.15 19.90
N LEU A 378 25.33 6.26 18.65
CA LEU A 378 24.81 7.16 17.63
C LEU A 378 25.17 6.66 16.22
N LEU A 379 24.19 6.71 15.30
CA LEU A 379 24.40 6.46 13.88
C LEU A 379 24.32 7.77 13.07
N LEU A 380 25.36 8.05 12.28
CA LEU A 380 25.36 9.10 11.26
C LEU A 380 25.38 8.47 9.86
N VAL A 381 24.38 8.75 9.02
CA VAL A 381 24.35 8.35 7.61
C VAL A 381 24.64 9.58 6.75
N ILE A 382 25.73 9.56 5.98
CA ILE A 382 26.23 10.72 5.25
C ILE A 382 26.44 10.40 3.77
N GLY A 383 25.72 11.10 2.89
CA GLY A 383 25.99 11.08 1.45
C GLY A 383 25.79 9.72 0.77
N THR A 384 24.82 8.92 1.21
CA THR A 384 24.46 7.63 0.59
C THR A 384 22.96 7.52 0.34
N SER A 385 22.57 6.76 -0.68
CA SER A 385 21.16 6.43 -0.95
C SER A 385 20.70 5.13 -0.29
N LEU A 386 21.61 4.36 0.34
CA LEU A 386 21.35 3.06 0.99
C LEU A 386 20.53 2.07 0.14
N LYS A 387 20.89 1.87 -1.13
CA LYS A 387 20.20 0.90 -2.01
C LYS A 387 21.00 -0.36 -2.32
N VAL A 388 22.16 -0.56 -1.69
CA VAL A 388 23.05 -1.67 -1.99
C VAL A 388 23.28 -2.45 -0.71
N ALA A 389 22.66 -3.64 -0.64
CA ALA A 389 22.90 -4.64 0.39
C ALA A 389 24.34 -5.21 0.27
N PRO A 390 24.94 -5.70 1.36
CA PRO A 390 24.42 -5.78 2.73
C PRO A 390 24.65 -4.48 3.54
N VAL A 391 25.25 -3.45 2.92
CA VAL A 391 25.60 -2.20 3.63
C VAL A 391 24.34 -1.39 3.99
N ALA A 392 23.30 -1.44 3.14
CA ALA A 392 21.99 -0.87 3.44
C ALA A 392 21.38 -1.47 4.72
N ASP A 393 21.66 -2.74 5.01
CA ASP A 393 21.03 -3.51 6.09
C ASP A 393 21.69 -3.32 7.44
N ILE A 394 22.80 -2.60 7.51
CA ILE A 394 23.44 -2.21 8.78
C ILE A 394 22.41 -1.62 9.73
N LEU A 395 21.46 -0.82 9.24
CA LEU A 395 20.44 -0.17 10.06
C LEU A 395 19.50 -1.18 10.75
N ALA A 396 19.12 -2.26 10.07
CA ALA A 396 18.32 -3.34 10.64
C ALA A 396 19.11 -4.15 11.69
N HIS A 397 20.44 -4.12 11.60
CA HIS A 397 21.36 -4.76 12.52
C HIS A 397 21.76 -3.90 13.72
N LEU A 398 21.26 -2.66 13.87
CA LEU A 398 21.50 -1.86 15.07
C LEU A 398 20.33 -1.92 16.04
N PRO A 399 20.55 -1.71 17.36
CA PRO A 399 19.45 -1.57 18.31
C PRO A 399 18.56 -0.38 17.93
N HIS A 400 17.24 -0.56 17.95
CA HIS A 400 16.31 0.50 17.53
C HIS A 400 16.32 1.72 18.45
N SER A 401 16.75 1.55 19.70
CA SER A 401 17.01 2.63 20.68
C SER A 401 18.18 3.56 20.33
N VAL A 402 19.06 3.20 19.38
CA VAL A 402 20.18 4.05 18.95
C VAL A 402 19.67 5.20 18.10
N PRO A 403 20.00 6.47 18.44
CA PRO A 403 19.61 7.62 17.63
C PRO A 403 20.24 7.60 16.23
N GLN A 404 19.48 8.02 15.22
CA GLN A 404 19.89 8.03 13.81
C GLN A 404 19.77 9.42 13.18
N ILE A 405 20.84 9.91 12.57
CA ILE A 405 20.87 11.19 11.86
C ILE A 405 21.22 10.94 10.39
N LEU A 406 20.41 11.48 9.49
CA LEU A 406 20.64 11.45 8.05
C LEU A 406 21.13 12.81 7.56
N ILE A 407 22.28 12.82 6.88
CA ILE A 407 22.85 13.97 6.17
C ILE A 407 22.95 13.58 4.69
N ASN A 408 22.04 14.08 3.85
CA ASN A 408 22.06 13.70 2.44
C ASN A 408 21.43 14.76 1.54
N LYS A 409 21.77 14.75 0.26
CA LYS A 409 21.17 15.69 -0.71
C LYS A 409 19.68 15.40 -0.94
N THR A 410 19.31 14.11 -0.95
CA THR A 410 17.96 13.61 -1.20
C THR A 410 17.43 12.78 -0.03
N PRO A 411 16.11 12.73 0.19
CA PRO A 411 15.52 11.90 1.24
C PRO A 411 15.60 10.41 0.89
N ILE A 412 15.84 9.57 1.91
CA ILE A 412 15.80 8.11 1.80
C ILE A 412 14.44 7.62 2.32
N ARG A 413 13.67 6.90 1.49
CA ARG A 413 12.25 6.61 1.77
C ARG A 413 12.01 5.31 2.53
N HIS A 414 12.97 4.39 2.51
CA HIS A 414 12.86 3.07 3.13
C HIS A 414 13.48 2.99 4.52
N ILE A 415 13.87 4.13 5.11
CA ILE A 415 14.38 4.22 6.48
C ILE A 415 13.65 5.33 7.24
N ASN A 416 13.74 5.33 8.58
CA ASN A 416 13.06 6.30 9.44
C ASN A 416 14.02 6.92 10.49
N PRO A 417 14.92 7.83 10.07
CA PRO A 417 15.90 8.48 10.94
C PRO A 417 15.23 9.48 11.89
N ASP A 418 15.89 9.77 13.00
CA ASP A 418 15.36 10.68 14.02
C ASP A 418 15.53 12.15 13.62
N ILE A 419 16.59 12.49 12.89
CA ILE A 419 16.86 13.83 12.38
C ILE A 419 17.29 13.72 10.92
N ILE A 420 16.66 14.49 10.04
CA ILE A 420 16.95 14.51 8.60
C ILE A 420 17.46 15.90 8.21
N LEU A 421 18.71 15.98 7.78
CA LEU A 421 19.37 17.20 7.30
C LEU A 421 19.60 17.05 5.78
N LEU A 422 18.81 17.77 4.99
CA LEU A 422 18.86 17.72 3.53
C LEU A 422 19.67 18.85 2.94
N GLY A 423 20.61 18.55 2.05
CA GLY A 423 21.47 19.54 1.39
C GLY A 423 22.84 18.98 1.02
N ASN A 424 23.76 19.88 0.65
CA ASN A 424 25.16 19.49 0.44
C ASN A 424 25.78 19.01 1.77
N ALA A 425 26.36 17.81 1.77
CA ALA A 425 26.92 17.21 2.97
C ALA A 425 28.01 18.07 3.61
N ASP A 426 28.90 18.68 2.81
CA ASP A 426 29.99 19.50 3.34
C ASP A 426 29.46 20.77 4.04
N ASP A 427 28.45 21.42 3.47
CA ASP A 427 27.87 22.63 4.06
C ASP A 427 27.17 22.31 5.39
N ILE A 428 26.43 21.20 5.44
CA ILE A 428 25.80 20.70 6.68
C ILE A 428 26.87 20.39 7.73
N ILE A 429 27.93 19.69 7.36
CA ILE A 429 29.03 19.33 8.27
C ILE A 429 29.75 20.58 8.80
N MET A 430 30.02 21.56 7.93
CA MET A 430 30.62 22.84 8.34
C MET A 430 29.71 23.59 9.33
N HIS A 431 28.41 23.60 9.09
CA HIS A 431 27.43 24.20 10.00
C HIS A 431 27.37 23.49 11.37
N LEU A 432 27.37 22.15 11.37
CA LEU A 432 27.41 21.37 12.62
C LEU A 432 28.71 21.62 13.39
N CYS A 433 29.85 21.67 12.71
CA CYS A 433 31.15 21.97 13.33
C CYS A 433 31.17 23.37 13.95
N LEU A 434 30.59 24.37 13.28
CA LEU A 434 30.45 25.72 13.83
C LEU A 434 29.62 25.71 15.13
N LYS A 435 28.49 24.99 15.16
CA LYS A 435 27.65 24.86 16.37
C LYS A 435 28.29 24.00 17.48
N LEU A 436 29.19 23.10 17.11
CA LEU A 436 29.98 22.27 18.05
C LEU A 436 31.20 22.99 18.61
N ASP A 437 31.58 24.15 18.05
CA ASP A 437 32.87 24.82 18.28
C ASP A 437 34.06 23.91 17.92
N TRP A 438 33.95 23.23 16.78
CA TRP A 438 34.93 22.29 16.26
C TRP A 438 35.58 22.87 14.99
N ASP A 439 36.90 22.92 14.96
CA ASP A 439 37.66 23.39 13.79
C ASP A 439 38.06 22.20 12.90
N ILE A 440 37.70 22.26 11.61
CA ILE A 440 38.08 21.23 10.64
C ILE A 440 39.47 21.59 10.09
N PRO A 441 40.49 20.73 10.26
CA PRO A 441 41.82 21.02 9.78
C PRO A 441 41.86 21.16 8.24
N PRO A 442 42.75 21.99 7.69
CA PRO A 442 42.94 22.09 6.24
C PRO A 442 43.54 20.78 5.67
N PRO A 443 43.41 20.53 4.35
CA PRO A 443 44.05 19.38 3.71
C PRO A 443 45.58 19.40 3.87
N LYS A 444 46.20 18.22 4.02
CA LYS A 444 47.65 18.09 4.28
C LYS A 444 48.53 18.47 3.07
N ASP A 445 48.03 18.32 1.85
CA ASP A 445 48.76 18.61 0.61
C ASP A 445 47.96 19.60 -0.27
N GLN A 446 48.36 20.88 -0.30
CA GLN A 446 47.80 21.88 -1.22
C GLN A 446 48.88 22.34 -2.22
N PRO A 447 48.65 22.28 -3.54
CA PRO A 447 49.39 23.12 -4.48
C PRO A 447 49.02 24.60 -4.23
N PRO A 448 49.95 25.56 -4.49
CA PRO A 448 49.87 26.95 -4.00
C PRO A 448 48.75 27.83 -4.62
N ASN A 449 47.75 27.26 -5.29
CA ASN A 449 46.75 27.99 -6.05
C ASN A 449 45.30 27.48 -5.87
N PHE A 450 44.93 27.06 -4.66
CA PHE A 450 43.52 26.87 -4.32
C PHE A 450 42.82 28.21 -4.00
N PRO A 451 41.53 28.39 -4.33
CA PRO A 451 40.78 29.60 -4.00
C PRO A 451 40.84 29.87 -2.49
N ARG A 452 40.98 31.16 -2.13
CA ARG A 452 41.13 31.65 -0.75
C ARG A 452 40.16 30.96 0.23
N LYS A 453 40.66 30.61 1.42
CA LYS A 453 39.87 30.29 2.61
C LYS A 453 38.67 31.24 2.68
N ARG A 454 37.44 30.70 2.64
CA ARG A 454 36.27 31.48 3.03
C ARG A 454 36.45 31.90 4.49
N SER A 455 36.31 33.18 4.75
CA SER A 455 36.40 33.69 6.12
C SER A 455 35.23 33.18 6.96
N THR A 456 35.38 33.10 8.28
CA THR A 456 34.24 32.84 9.20
C THR A 456 33.07 33.80 8.95
N ALA A 457 33.35 35.03 8.49
CA ALA A 457 32.34 36.00 8.08
C ALA A 457 31.57 35.62 6.80
N GLU A 458 32.16 34.85 5.88
CA GLU A 458 31.48 34.33 4.67
C GLU A 458 30.69 33.05 4.97
N LEU A 459 31.07 32.26 5.98
CA LEU A 459 30.26 31.15 6.51
C LEU A 459 28.98 31.66 7.21
N HIS A 460 29.04 32.83 7.84
CA HIS A 460 27.85 33.52 8.38
C HIS A 460 26.88 34.04 7.31
N ALA A 461 27.26 34.03 6.02
CA ALA A 461 26.41 34.48 4.92
C ALA A 461 25.50 33.38 4.35
N HIS A 462 25.70 32.10 4.72
CA HIS A 462 24.77 31.04 4.36
C HIS A 462 23.50 31.13 5.22
N GLU A 463 22.34 31.05 4.58
CA GLU A 463 21.03 31.09 5.22
C GLU A 463 20.94 30.06 6.36
N GLU A 464 20.31 30.44 7.48
CA GLU A 464 20.03 29.48 8.54
C GLU A 464 19.21 28.30 8.00
N PRO A 465 19.48 27.06 8.45
CA PRO A 465 18.76 25.90 7.94
C PRO A 465 17.26 26.05 8.22
N ARG A 466 16.46 25.83 7.19
CA ARG A 466 15.01 25.97 7.29
C ARG A 466 14.40 24.66 7.80
N ARG A 467 13.66 24.74 8.90
CA ARG A 467 12.83 23.62 9.37
C ARG A 467 11.59 23.48 8.50
N VAL A 468 11.26 22.24 8.14
CA VAL A 468 10.07 21.91 7.35
C VAL A 468 8.87 21.79 8.30
N GLY A 469 8.17 22.90 8.53
CA GLY A 469 7.09 22.97 9.53
C GLY A 469 7.59 22.62 10.94
N ASP A 470 6.81 21.84 11.70
CA ASP A 470 7.21 21.31 13.02
C ASP A 470 7.83 19.90 12.94
N SER A 471 8.36 19.50 11.77
CA SER A 471 8.90 18.14 11.57
C SER A 471 10.35 17.98 12.06
N HIS A 472 10.91 16.79 11.90
CA HIS A 472 12.33 16.48 12.15
C HIS A 472 13.23 16.68 10.91
N ILE A 473 12.68 17.32 9.86
CA ILE A 473 13.34 17.53 8.58
C ILE A 473 13.79 18.99 8.48
N TRP A 474 15.06 19.17 8.12
CA TRP A 474 15.71 20.46 7.93
C TRP A 474 16.34 20.52 6.55
N THR A 475 16.18 21.65 5.86
CA THR A 475 16.72 21.88 4.53
C THR A 475 17.79 22.96 4.56
N PHE A 476 18.92 22.65 3.94
CA PHE A 476 20.03 23.54 3.65
C PHE A 476 20.00 23.92 2.16
N GLU A 477 20.85 24.87 1.78
CA GLU A 477 21.06 25.23 0.38
C GLU A 477 21.42 23.99 -0.47
N GLY A 478 20.81 23.86 -1.64
CA GLY A 478 21.02 22.71 -2.53
C GLY A 478 20.30 21.40 -2.13
N ALA A 479 19.35 21.45 -1.18
CA ALA A 479 18.51 20.30 -0.85
C ALA A 479 17.59 19.87 -2.02
N GLU A 480 17.63 18.59 -2.38
CA GLU A 480 16.88 18.01 -3.50
C GLU A 480 15.73 17.11 -3.02
N GLY A 481 14.88 17.63 -2.13
CA GLY A 481 13.73 16.87 -1.66
C GLY A 481 12.51 16.87 -2.59
N GLY A 482 12.53 17.72 -3.63
CA GLY A 482 11.55 17.73 -4.73
C GLY A 482 10.09 17.66 -4.27
N GLU A 483 9.31 16.79 -4.94
CA GLU A 483 7.88 16.61 -4.64
C GLU A 483 7.62 16.01 -3.24
N TRP A 484 8.57 15.26 -2.69
CA TRP A 484 8.43 14.62 -1.38
C TRP A 484 8.39 15.66 -0.26
N LEU A 485 9.31 16.65 -0.27
CA LEU A 485 9.29 17.76 0.68
C LEU A 485 8.00 18.57 0.57
N ARG A 486 7.57 18.90 -0.65
CA ARG A 486 6.32 19.66 -0.88
C ARG A 486 5.10 18.93 -0.33
N LYS A 487 5.01 17.61 -0.50
CA LYS A 487 3.92 16.77 0.05
C LYS A 487 3.91 16.79 1.59
N ILE A 488 5.08 16.81 2.22
CA ILE A 488 5.20 16.91 3.70
C ILE A 488 4.78 18.29 4.18
N GLU A 489 5.23 19.36 3.52
CA GLU A 489 4.83 20.73 3.84
C GLU A 489 3.30 20.93 3.70
N GLU A 490 2.69 20.41 2.63
CA GLU A 490 1.24 20.41 2.43
C GLU A 490 0.51 19.64 3.55
N LYS A 491 1.05 18.50 3.99
CA LYS A 491 0.49 17.69 5.09
C LYS A 491 0.58 18.40 6.44
N ILE A 492 1.67 19.11 6.72
CA ILE A 492 1.84 19.84 7.99
C ILE A 492 0.98 21.12 7.99
N ALA A 493 0.95 21.86 6.89
CA ALA A 493 0.10 23.04 6.74
C ALA A 493 -1.39 22.71 6.88
N SER A 494 -1.84 21.55 6.39
CA SER A 494 -3.21 21.07 6.57
C SER A 494 -3.53 20.54 7.97
N ALA A 495 -2.51 20.15 8.75
CA ALA A 495 -2.67 19.75 10.16
C ALA A 495 -2.77 20.96 11.11
N GLY A 496 -2.00 22.03 10.86
CA GLY A 496 -1.97 23.24 11.71
C GLY A 496 -3.30 24.00 11.78
N SER A 497 -4.17 23.85 10.78
CA SER A 497 -5.48 24.54 10.76
C SER A 497 -6.64 23.73 11.39
N ASN A 498 -6.36 22.54 11.96
CA ASN A 498 -7.37 21.60 12.49
C ASN A 498 -7.25 21.37 14.01
N ASN A 499 -6.46 22.13 14.76
CA ASN A 499 -6.34 21.95 16.21
C ASN A 499 -7.51 22.59 16.97
N LEU A 500 -8.69 21.98 16.84
CA LEU A 500 -9.69 21.81 17.89
C LEU A 500 -10.67 20.72 17.44
N ALA A 501 -10.61 19.60 18.16
CA ALA A 501 -11.51 18.44 18.15
C ALA A 501 -11.36 17.38 17.05
N CYS A 502 -11.03 16.17 17.55
CA CYS A 502 -11.37 14.85 17.02
C CYS A 502 -10.60 14.36 15.77
N GLY A 503 -10.00 13.16 15.84
CA GLY A 503 -9.30 12.62 14.68
C GLY A 503 -8.74 11.20 14.73
N SER A 504 -9.43 10.23 15.32
CA SER A 504 -9.40 8.86 14.77
C SER A 504 -10.49 8.78 13.70
N ARG A 505 -10.16 8.32 12.48
CA ARG A 505 -11.01 8.22 11.26
C ARG A 505 -10.84 9.36 10.26
N ASN A 506 -9.75 9.33 9.49
CA ASN A 506 -9.67 9.99 8.16
C ASN A 506 -8.53 9.42 7.29
N ARG A 507 -8.39 8.08 7.22
CA ARG A 507 -7.41 7.41 6.35
C ARG A 507 -7.91 7.21 4.90
N GLU A 508 -9.21 7.21 4.67
CA GLU A 508 -9.79 6.72 3.41
C GLU A 508 -9.71 7.73 2.24
N ALA A 509 -9.94 9.02 2.49
CA ALA A 509 -9.85 10.06 1.44
C ALA A 509 -8.40 10.37 1.02
N SER A 510 -7.42 10.07 1.89
CA SER A 510 -6.00 10.32 1.63
C SER A 510 -5.41 9.33 0.61
N VAL A 511 -5.91 8.09 0.57
CA VAL A 511 -5.34 7.02 -0.28
C VAL A 511 -5.74 7.21 -1.74
N LEU A 512 -7.00 7.54 -2.02
CA LEU A 512 -7.46 7.81 -3.40
C LEU A 512 -6.76 9.04 -4.02
N ILE A 513 -6.53 10.09 -3.22
CA ILE A 513 -5.80 11.29 -3.68
C ILE A 513 -4.30 10.99 -3.84
N SER A 514 -3.74 10.07 -3.05
CA SER A 514 -2.35 9.63 -3.20
C SER A 514 -2.14 8.80 -4.46
N LEU A 515 -3.13 7.97 -4.83
CA LEU A 515 -3.13 7.20 -6.08
C LEU A 515 -3.26 8.07 -7.33
N LEU A 516 -3.97 9.20 -7.23
CA LEU A 516 -4.16 10.15 -8.33
C LEU A 516 -3.04 11.20 -8.47
N ARG A 517 -2.03 11.16 -7.58
CA ARG A 517 -0.84 12.04 -7.58
C ARG A 517 0.41 11.35 -8.16
N LEU A 518 0.27 10.16 -8.75
CA LEU A 518 1.32 9.50 -9.50
C LEU A 518 1.44 10.15 -10.88
N ASP A 519 2.64 10.59 -11.24
CA ASP A 519 2.95 11.27 -12.50
C ASP A 519 2.53 10.38 -13.69
N LEU A 520 1.55 10.86 -14.45
CA LEU A 520 0.86 10.13 -15.52
C LEU A 520 1.57 10.22 -16.87
N SER A 521 2.81 10.72 -16.87
CA SER A 521 3.62 10.98 -18.06
C SER A 521 4.71 9.93 -18.32
N ALA A 522 4.82 8.88 -17.50
CA ALA A 522 5.77 7.80 -17.73
C ALA A 522 5.48 7.08 -19.07
N PRO A 523 6.45 6.97 -19.99
CA PRO A 523 6.25 6.25 -21.24
C PRO A 523 6.03 4.76 -20.94
N ALA A 524 4.98 4.20 -21.53
CA ALA A 524 4.69 2.77 -21.45
C ALA A 524 5.82 1.97 -22.09
N PHE A 525 6.44 1.08 -21.33
CA PHE A 525 7.24 0.00 -21.91
C PHE A 525 6.34 -0.88 -22.78
N ILE A 526 6.86 -1.30 -23.93
CA ILE A 526 6.15 -1.94 -25.02
C ILE A 526 5.84 -3.42 -24.72
N ALA A 527 4.63 -3.83 -25.14
CA ALA A 527 4.09 -5.18 -25.38
C ALA A 527 3.69 -6.00 -24.13
N THR A 528 2.43 -6.45 -23.94
CA THR A 528 1.40 -6.94 -24.88
C THR A 528 0.01 -6.46 -24.45
N THR A 529 -0.85 -6.03 -25.39
CA THR A 529 -2.21 -5.53 -25.08
C THR A 529 -3.19 -6.67 -24.85
N LEU A 530 -3.55 -6.92 -23.58
CA LEU A 530 -4.70 -7.74 -23.21
C LEU A 530 -6.01 -7.13 -23.78
N PRO A 531 -6.91 -7.93 -24.38
CA PRO A 531 -8.24 -7.48 -24.80
C PRO A 531 -9.01 -6.81 -23.66
N ALA A 532 -9.77 -5.76 -23.96
CA ALA A 532 -10.50 -4.98 -22.96
C ALA A 532 -11.51 -5.86 -22.19
N GLU A 533 -12.03 -6.90 -22.83
CA GLU A 533 -12.93 -7.89 -22.24
C GLU A 533 -12.23 -8.77 -21.19
N LEU A 534 -10.98 -9.15 -21.43
CA LEU A 534 -10.17 -9.91 -20.47
C LEU A 534 -9.77 -9.04 -19.28
N VAL A 535 -9.39 -7.79 -19.54
CA VAL A 535 -9.12 -6.79 -18.50
C VAL A 535 -10.36 -6.53 -17.64
N ASP A 536 -11.53 -6.41 -18.27
CA ASP A 536 -12.80 -6.24 -17.56
C ASP A 536 -13.14 -7.46 -16.68
N MET A 537 -12.92 -8.68 -17.18
CA MET A 537 -13.10 -9.91 -16.38
C MET A 537 -12.13 -9.97 -15.19
N ILE A 538 -10.87 -9.60 -15.37
CA ILE A 538 -9.87 -9.52 -14.29
C ILE A 538 -10.33 -8.53 -13.22
N ILE A 539 -10.75 -7.34 -13.62
CA ILE A 539 -11.24 -6.29 -12.70
C ILE A 539 -12.51 -6.76 -11.98
N GLN A 540 -13.44 -7.44 -12.66
CA GLN A 540 -14.62 -8.02 -12.04
C GLN A 540 -14.24 -9.08 -11.00
N LEU A 541 -13.24 -9.92 -11.26
CA LEU A 541 -12.72 -10.91 -10.32
C LEU A 541 -12.18 -10.26 -9.04
N PHE A 542 -11.43 -9.16 -9.18
CA PHE A 542 -10.85 -8.44 -8.03
C PHE A 542 -11.84 -7.53 -7.28
N LEU A 543 -12.84 -6.96 -7.96
CA LEU A 543 -13.75 -5.97 -7.38
C LEU A 543 -15.18 -6.49 -7.07
N HIS A 544 -15.59 -7.66 -7.58
CA HIS A 544 -16.89 -8.27 -7.26
C HIS A 544 -16.75 -9.54 -6.42
N SER A 545 -16.24 -9.41 -5.19
CA SER A 545 -16.55 -10.40 -4.14
C SER A 545 -17.91 -10.05 -3.49
N PRO A 546 -18.91 -10.95 -3.48
CA PRO A 546 -20.23 -10.67 -2.95
C PRO A 546 -20.29 -11.04 -1.46
N ARG A 547 -20.14 -10.06 -0.55
CA ARG A 547 -20.89 -9.97 0.72
C ARG A 547 -20.46 -8.81 1.60
N ASN A 548 -21.45 -8.25 2.29
CA ASN A 548 -21.33 -7.43 3.49
C ASN A 548 -20.02 -7.65 4.24
N THR A 549 -19.09 -6.71 4.16
CA THR A 549 -18.13 -6.40 5.21
C THR A 549 -17.48 -5.07 4.90
N THR A 550 -17.18 -4.35 5.96
CA THR A 550 -16.57 -3.03 6.09
C THR A 550 -15.13 -2.95 5.54
N LEU A 551 -14.90 -3.39 4.31
CA LEU A 551 -13.65 -3.11 3.59
C LEU A 551 -13.74 -1.69 3.02
N THR A 552 -12.97 -0.79 3.63
CA THR A 552 -12.85 0.60 3.19
C THR A 552 -12.42 0.63 1.71
N SER A 553 -12.96 1.55 0.93
CA SER A 553 -12.70 1.74 -0.51
C SER A 553 -11.21 1.88 -0.87
N SER A 554 -10.38 2.21 0.12
CA SER A 554 -8.92 2.20 0.11
C SER A 554 -8.30 0.81 -0.16
N ALA A 555 -8.85 -0.25 0.44
CA ALA A 555 -8.28 -1.60 0.36
C ALA A 555 -8.53 -2.27 -1.00
N LEU A 556 -9.65 -1.94 -1.66
CA LEU A 556 -9.98 -2.46 -2.98
C LEU A 556 -9.09 -1.88 -4.08
N PHE A 557 -8.68 -0.61 -3.95
CA PHE A 557 -7.81 0.02 -4.94
C PHE A 557 -6.33 -0.30 -4.73
N SER A 558 -5.89 -0.55 -3.49
CA SER A 558 -4.52 -1.02 -3.23
C SER A 558 -4.22 -2.34 -3.93
N LEU A 559 -5.19 -3.27 -3.94
CA LEU A 559 -5.09 -4.58 -4.59
C LEU A 559 -4.81 -4.51 -6.10
N ILE A 560 -5.28 -3.45 -6.76
CA ILE A 560 -5.09 -3.27 -8.20
C ILE A 560 -4.10 -2.15 -8.53
N THR A 561 -3.46 -1.55 -7.52
CA THR A 561 -2.52 -0.44 -7.69
C THR A 561 -1.36 -0.80 -8.61
N PRO A 562 -0.69 -1.96 -8.46
CA PRO A 562 0.40 -2.36 -9.36
C PRO A 562 -0.05 -2.47 -10.83
N LEU A 563 -1.18 -3.14 -11.09
CA LEU A 563 -1.78 -3.28 -12.42
C LEU A 563 -2.26 -1.95 -13.00
N SER A 564 -2.76 -1.07 -12.14
CA SER A 564 -3.13 0.27 -12.53
C SER A 564 -1.90 1.06 -12.97
N LEU A 565 -0.76 0.92 -12.30
CA LEU A 565 0.49 1.62 -12.60
C LEU A 565 1.10 1.19 -13.94
N THR A 566 0.96 -0.08 -14.30
CA THR A 566 1.53 -0.67 -15.52
C THR A 566 0.66 -0.48 -16.78
N SER A 567 -0.67 -0.38 -16.64
CA SER A 567 -1.59 -0.24 -17.80
C SER A 567 -2.61 0.88 -17.66
N THR A 568 -2.59 1.83 -18.60
CA THR A 568 -3.55 2.94 -18.66
C THR A 568 -4.96 2.47 -19.00
N LEU A 569 -5.11 1.44 -19.84
CA LEU A 569 -6.40 0.82 -20.17
C LEU A 569 -7.02 0.14 -18.94
N PHE A 570 -6.21 -0.65 -18.23
CA PHE A 570 -6.62 -1.29 -16.98
C PHE A 570 -7.05 -0.24 -15.95
N ARG A 571 -6.24 0.80 -15.75
CA ARG A 571 -6.53 1.92 -14.83
C ARG A 571 -7.86 2.60 -15.15
N LYS A 572 -8.15 2.84 -16.45
CA LYS A 572 -9.41 3.46 -16.88
C LYS A 572 -10.62 2.57 -16.58
N LEU A 573 -10.56 1.28 -16.90
CA LEU A 573 -11.64 0.33 -16.64
C LEU A 573 -11.85 0.12 -15.13
N ALA A 574 -10.77 0.09 -14.35
CA ALA A 574 -10.81 -0.01 -12.90
C ALA A 574 -11.51 1.20 -12.25
N LEU A 575 -11.14 2.42 -12.67
CA LEU A 575 -11.79 3.65 -12.19
C LEU A 575 -13.27 3.69 -12.58
N GLN A 576 -13.62 3.22 -13.79
CA GLN A 576 -15.02 3.12 -14.23
C GLN A 576 -15.82 2.16 -13.34
N HIS A 577 -15.27 1.00 -12.96
CA HIS A 577 -15.92 0.06 -12.04
C HIS A 577 -16.05 0.63 -10.63
N PHE A 578 -15.00 1.27 -10.12
CA PHE A 578 -15.03 1.84 -8.78
C PHE A 578 -16.06 2.97 -8.64
N PHE A 579 -16.06 3.94 -9.57
CA PHE A 579 -17.01 5.05 -9.54
C PHE A 579 -18.41 4.67 -10.03
N ARG A 580 -18.61 3.42 -10.45
CA ARG A 580 -19.93 2.92 -10.86
C ARG A 580 -20.97 3.03 -9.73
N ARG A 581 -20.54 2.86 -8.48
CA ARG A 581 -21.39 2.93 -7.29
C ARG A 581 -20.79 3.87 -6.25
N ILE A 582 -21.51 4.92 -5.90
CA ILE A 582 -21.09 5.92 -4.91
C ILE A 582 -21.99 5.81 -3.68
N VAL A 583 -21.38 5.75 -2.48
CA VAL A 583 -22.07 5.69 -1.20
C VAL A 583 -21.51 6.76 -0.26
N LEU A 584 -22.36 7.66 0.23
CA LEU A 584 -22.03 8.79 1.11
C LEU A 584 -23.07 8.89 2.25
N LEU A 585 -22.91 8.05 3.27
CA LEU A 585 -23.81 8.00 4.43
C LEU A 585 -23.16 8.71 5.63
N GLU A 586 -23.19 10.04 5.62
CA GLU A 586 -22.72 10.88 6.72
C GLU A 586 -23.92 11.65 7.30
N THR A 587 -24.12 11.51 8.61
CA THR A 587 -25.29 12.05 9.32
C THR A 587 -25.09 13.53 9.70
N ASP A 588 -23.85 13.98 9.86
CA ASP A 588 -23.53 15.39 10.06
C ASP A 588 -23.62 16.16 8.72
N ALA A 589 -24.58 17.08 8.62
CA ALA A 589 -24.84 17.86 7.42
C ALA A 589 -23.62 18.63 6.88
N ARG A 590 -22.74 19.13 7.76
CA ARG A 590 -21.53 19.88 7.36
C ARG A 590 -20.45 18.94 6.83
N LYS A 591 -20.30 17.76 7.43
CA LYS A 591 -19.37 16.73 6.95
C LYS A 591 -19.85 16.13 5.65
N ALA A 592 -21.15 15.80 5.54
CA ALA A 592 -21.76 15.28 4.33
C ALA A 592 -21.56 16.22 3.13
N ASN A 593 -21.82 17.53 3.32
CA ASN A 593 -21.55 18.55 2.29
C ASN A 593 -20.07 18.62 1.90
N ARG A 594 -19.17 18.50 2.88
CA ARG A 594 -17.71 18.55 2.65
C ARG A 594 -17.23 17.35 1.84
N GLU A 595 -17.66 16.15 2.20
CA GLU A 595 -17.30 14.92 1.48
C GLU A 595 -17.90 14.91 0.08
N TRP A 596 -19.16 15.34 -0.08
CA TRP A 596 -19.76 15.52 -1.39
C TRP A 596 -18.95 16.50 -2.26
N THR A 597 -18.55 17.64 -1.69
CA THR A 597 -17.76 18.66 -2.41
C THR A 597 -16.38 18.12 -2.81
N ARG A 598 -15.75 17.29 -1.97
CA ARG A 598 -14.49 16.62 -2.29
C ARG A 598 -14.64 15.63 -3.44
N LEU A 599 -15.65 14.76 -3.38
CA LEU A 599 -15.94 13.80 -4.44
C LEU A 599 -16.29 14.49 -5.76
N PHE A 600 -17.06 15.58 -5.71
CA PHE A 600 -17.37 16.37 -6.89
C PHE A 600 -16.10 16.97 -7.54
N ARG A 601 -15.22 17.61 -6.76
CA ARG A 601 -13.95 18.15 -7.27
C ARG A 601 -13.05 17.05 -7.85
N LEU A 602 -13.06 15.87 -7.23
CA LEU A 602 -12.32 14.70 -7.72
C LEU A 602 -12.80 14.27 -9.10
N LEU A 603 -14.12 14.11 -9.28
CA LEU A 603 -14.71 13.76 -10.56
C LEU A 603 -14.45 14.83 -11.62
N VAL A 604 -14.55 16.13 -11.27
CA VAL A 604 -14.17 17.23 -12.17
C VAL A 604 -12.71 17.14 -12.59
N SER A 605 -11.80 16.86 -11.66
CA SER A 605 -10.38 16.72 -11.95
C SER A 605 -10.09 15.52 -12.86
N LEU A 606 -10.79 14.40 -12.66
CA LEU A 606 -10.68 13.22 -13.51
C LEU A 606 -11.24 13.47 -14.92
N ALA A 607 -12.35 14.21 -15.03
CA ALA A 607 -12.95 14.61 -16.29
C ALA A 607 -11.98 15.43 -17.16
N ASN A 608 -11.22 16.33 -16.51
CA ASN A 608 -10.28 17.22 -17.19
C ASN A 608 -8.99 16.50 -17.65
N ASN A 609 -8.56 15.46 -16.95
CA ASN A 609 -7.25 14.81 -17.18
C ASN A 609 -7.32 13.56 -18.10
N TYR A 610 -8.47 12.88 -18.21
CA TYR A 610 -8.56 11.59 -18.92
C TYR A 610 -9.63 11.54 -20.00
N THR A 611 -10.88 11.84 -19.66
CA THR A 611 -12.03 11.72 -20.56
C THR A 611 -13.10 12.72 -20.16
N ARG A 612 -13.68 13.47 -21.11
CA ARG A 612 -14.75 14.45 -20.89
C ARG A 612 -16.02 13.90 -20.20
N ASP A 613 -16.10 12.58 -19.97
CA ASP A 613 -17.33 11.83 -19.70
C ASP A 613 -17.30 10.97 -18.42
N CYS A 614 -16.41 11.22 -17.45
CA CYS A 614 -16.31 10.35 -16.25
C CYS A 614 -17.60 10.29 -15.41
N TYR A 615 -18.47 11.29 -15.52
CA TYR A 615 -19.79 11.26 -14.88
C TYR A 615 -20.75 10.20 -15.47
N ASN A 616 -20.48 9.72 -16.70
CA ASN A 616 -21.26 8.67 -17.34
C ASN A 616 -21.01 7.29 -16.71
N TRP A 617 -19.96 7.15 -15.92
CA TRP A 617 -19.62 5.88 -15.26
C TRP A 617 -20.56 5.56 -14.10
N VAL A 618 -21.07 6.60 -13.42
CA VAL A 618 -21.90 6.46 -12.22
C VAL A 618 -23.27 5.88 -12.57
N ARG A 619 -23.61 4.74 -11.97
CA ARG A 619 -24.89 4.04 -12.14
C ARG A 619 -25.73 4.02 -10.86
N CYS A 620 -25.08 3.98 -9.71
CA CYS A 620 -25.74 3.89 -8.42
C CYS A 620 -25.21 4.97 -7.47
N LEU A 621 -26.12 5.71 -6.85
CA LEU A 621 -25.80 6.75 -5.87
C LEU A 621 -26.62 6.52 -4.60
N THR A 622 -25.94 6.42 -3.46
CA THR A 622 -26.55 6.36 -2.12
C THR A 622 -26.02 7.51 -1.28
N THR A 623 -26.87 8.40 -0.77
CA THR A 623 -26.42 9.55 0.03
C THR A 623 -27.50 10.06 0.99
N THR A 624 -27.14 10.93 1.93
CA THR A 624 -28.11 11.67 2.74
C THR A 624 -28.68 12.88 1.99
N SER A 625 -29.90 13.30 2.35
CA SER A 625 -30.58 14.48 1.81
C SER A 625 -29.74 15.75 1.93
N ASN A 626 -29.15 15.97 3.11
CA ASN A 626 -28.36 17.17 3.41
C ASN A 626 -27.06 17.26 2.61
N ALA A 627 -26.49 16.15 2.14
CA ALA A 627 -25.31 16.17 1.27
C ALA A 627 -25.55 16.90 -0.06
N LEU A 628 -26.83 16.99 -0.46
CA LEU A 628 -27.30 17.60 -1.71
C LEU A 628 -27.87 19.02 -1.50
N ILE A 629 -27.93 19.51 -0.26
CA ILE A 629 -28.44 20.83 0.11
C ILE A 629 -27.28 21.64 0.69
N GLY A 630 -26.60 22.43 -0.16
CA GLY A 630 -25.45 23.22 0.25
C GLY A 630 -25.29 24.51 -0.57
N PRO A 631 -24.50 25.49 -0.08
CA PRO A 631 -24.38 26.83 -0.67
C PRO A 631 -23.76 26.86 -2.09
N TYR A 632 -23.27 25.72 -2.58
CA TYR A 632 -22.72 25.54 -3.94
C TYR A 632 -23.65 24.72 -4.85
N GLN A 633 -24.89 24.45 -4.45
CA GLN A 633 -25.70 23.39 -5.07
C GLN A 633 -27.15 23.83 -5.32
N LEU A 634 -27.40 24.23 -6.57
CA LEU A 634 -28.67 23.99 -7.24
C LEU A 634 -28.31 23.14 -8.46
N ALA A 635 -28.81 21.89 -8.52
CA ALA A 635 -28.76 20.95 -9.65
C ALA A 635 -27.48 20.10 -9.89
N ASN A 636 -27.06 19.29 -8.90
CA ASN A 636 -25.95 18.33 -9.08
C ASN A 636 -26.37 16.90 -9.45
N LEU A 637 -27.63 16.47 -9.35
CA LEU A 637 -28.01 15.11 -9.81
C LEU A 637 -28.03 15.00 -11.34
N ALA A 638 -28.24 16.12 -12.05
CA ALA A 638 -28.23 16.20 -13.50
C ALA A 638 -26.86 15.88 -14.12
N ILE A 639 -25.77 16.00 -13.35
CA ILE A 639 -24.42 15.72 -13.83
C ILE A 639 -24.19 14.22 -14.10
N PHE A 640 -25.03 13.33 -13.54
CA PHE A 640 -24.94 11.89 -13.72
C PHE A 640 -25.99 11.42 -14.73
N PRO A 641 -25.83 11.64 -16.05
CA PRO A 641 -26.87 11.39 -17.04
C PRO A 641 -27.23 9.90 -17.18
N GLN A 642 -26.38 9.03 -16.65
CA GLN A 642 -26.42 7.58 -16.79
C GLN A 642 -26.78 6.85 -15.48
N LEU A 643 -27.21 7.60 -14.47
CA LEU A 643 -27.67 7.08 -13.18
C LEU A 643 -28.93 6.21 -13.35
N GLN A 644 -28.90 5.02 -12.75
CA GLN A 644 -29.98 4.02 -12.78
C GLN A 644 -30.60 3.80 -11.41
N GLU A 645 -29.79 3.88 -10.35
CA GLU A 645 -30.22 3.67 -8.97
C GLU A 645 -29.91 4.90 -8.11
N LEU A 646 -30.92 5.41 -7.40
CA LEU A 646 -30.80 6.52 -6.46
C LEU A 646 -31.37 6.10 -5.10
N ALA A 647 -30.55 6.22 -4.05
CA ALA A 647 -30.95 6.01 -2.67
C ALA A 647 -30.65 7.27 -1.84
N LEU A 648 -31.68 7.83 -1.20
CA LEU A 648 -31.59 9.04 -0.38
C LEU A 648 -32.10 8.76 1.03
N ASP A 649 -31.31 9.11 2.03
CA ASP A 649 -31.65 9.02 3.45
C ASP A 649 -32.05 10.40 4.01
N PHE A 650 -33.22 10.47 4.62
CA PHE A 650 -33.84 11.68 5.14
C PHE A 650 -33.80 11.78 6.68
N ALA A 651 -32.94 11.02 7.37
CA ALA A 651 -32.88 11.01 8.84
C ALA A 651 -32.80 12.43 9.46
N SER A 652 -32.07 13.34 8.80
CA SER A 652 -31.91 14.73 9.22
C SER A 652 -33.06 15.68 8.88
N ASP A 653 -34.05 15.23 8.10
CA ASP A 653 -35.18 16.06 7.69
C ASP A 653 -36.30 16.01 8.72
N GLY A 654 -37.02 17.12 8.87
CA GLY A 654 -38.30 17.18 9.58
C GLY A 654 -39.48 17.33 8.61
N LEU A 655 -40.70 17.22 9.14
CA LEU A 655 -41.94 17.38 8.37
C LEU A 655 -41.98 18.72 7.59
N ALA A 656 -41.44 19.80 8.14
CA ALA A 656 -41.41 21.12 7.50
C ALA A 656 -40.35 21.22 6.37
N THR A 657 -39.23 20.51 6.48
CA THR A 657 -38.11 20.61 5.53
C THR A 657 -38.20 19.61 4.39
N GLN A 658 -38.92 18.50 4.59
CA GLN A 658 -39.09 17.43 3.60
C GLN A 658 -39.51 17.95 2.23
N LYS A 659 -40.47 18.88 2.17
CA LYS A 659 -40.97 19.44 0.91
C LYS A 659 -39.88 20.13 0.08
N PHE A 660 -38.95 20.82 0.73
CA PHE A 660 -37.84 21.50 0.07
C PHE A 660 -36.81 20.50 -0.44
N THR A 661 -36.43 19.55 0.41
CA THR A 661 -35.49 18.47 0.04
C THR A 661 -35.99 17.63 -1.13
N LEU A 662 -37.29 17.36 -1.20
CA LEU A 662 -37.87 16.57 -2.29
C LEU A 662 -37.81 17.26 -3.66
N GLN A 663 -37.60 18.58 -3.72
CA GLN A 663 -37.35 19.28 -4.98
C GLN A 663 -36.04 18.81 -5.65
N LEU A 664 -35.12 18.21 -4.89
CA LEU A 664 -33.91 17.60 -5.46
C LEU A 664 -34.23 16.49 -6.47
N LEU A 665 -35.36 15.80 -6.33
CA LEU A 665 -35.78 14.75 -7.26
C LEU A 665 -36.12 15.32 -8.65
N ASP A 666 -36.46 16.60 -8.75
CA ASP A 666 -36.78 17.24 -10.04
C ASP A 666 -35.56 17.33 -10.95
N GLU A 667 -34.35 17.35 -10.38
CA GLU A 667 -33.07 17.41 -11.09
C GLU A 667 -32.50 16.00 -11.43
N ALA A 668 -33.10 14.94 -10.90
CA ALA A 668 -32.61 13.58 -11.12
C ALA A 668 -32.92 13.07 -12.55
N PRO A 669 -32.09 12.18 -13.12
CA PRO A 669 -32.33 11.62 -14.45
C PRO A 669 -33.67 10.87 -14.56
N ARG A 670 -34.34 10.98 -15.71
CA ARG A 670 -35.65 10.30 -15.95
C ARG A 670 -35.53 8.78 -16.07
N MET A 671 -34.34 8.26 -16.32
CA MET A 671 -34.08 6.85 -16.63
C MET A 671 -33.81 5.97 -15.39
N LEU A 672 -34.11 6.46 -14.19
CA LEU A 672 -33.97 5.68 -12.97
C LEU A 672 -34.84 4.41 -13.03
N THR A 673 -34.22 3.28 -12.70
CA THR A 673 -34.86 1.96 -12.56
C THR A 673 -35.09 1.62 -11.09
N VAL A 674 -34.31 2.20 -10.16
CA VAL A 674 -34.45 2.00 -8.72
C VAL A 674 -34.44 3.35 -8.00
N LEU A 675 -35.45 3.57 -7.16
CA LEU A 675 -35.51 4.71 -6.24
C LEU A 675 -35.76 4.21 -4.82
N ARG A 676 -34.90 4.61 -3.88
CA ARG A 676 -35.03 4.34 -2.45
C ARG A 676 -35.01 5.65 -1.67
N LEU A 677 -36.05 5.93 -0.90
CA LEU A 677 -36.10 7.04 0.03
C LEU A 677 -36.31 6.47 1.45
N SER A 678 -35.26 6.49 2.25
CA SER A 678 -35.22 5.98 3.63
C SER A 678 -35.42 7.10 4.65
N SER A 679 -35.82 6.72 5.87
CA SER A 679 -35.97 7.65 7.01
C SER A 679 -36.85 8.89 6.72
N LEU A 680 -37.89 8.74 5.89
CA LEU A 680 -38.80 9.84 5.54
C LEU A 680 -39.64 10.27 6.75
N PRO A 681 -39.82 11.57 7.01
CA PRO A 681 -40.76 12.02 8.05
C PRO A 681 -42.20 11.55 7.81
N SER A 682 -42.62 11.45 6.54
CA SER A 682 -43.92 10.93 6.14
C SER A 682 -43.95 10.55 4.66
N ILE A 683 -44.72 9.52 4.27
CA ILE A 683 -45.02 9.24 2.86
C ILE A 683 -46.27 10.02 2.46
N THR A 684 -46.09 11.15 1.77
CA THR A 684 -47.19 12.07 1.42
C THR A 684 -47.70 11.89 -0.02
N LEU A 685 -48.95 12.27 -0.29
CA LEU A 685 -49.52 12.23 -1.65
C LEU A 685 -48.73 13.07 -2.67
N PRO A 686 -48.22 14.28 -2.35
CA PRO A 686 -47.36 15.05 -3.24
C PRO A 686 -46.07 14.31 -3.62
N LEU A 687 -45.44 13.61 -2.67
CA LEU A 687 -44.25 12.80 -2.93
C LEU A 687 -44.56 11.70 -3.96
N LEU A 688 -45.63 10.93 -3.74
CA LEU A 688 -46.03 9.85 -4.66
C LEU A 688 -46.32 10.38 -6.07
N ARG A 689 -47.01 11.53 -6.18
CA ARG A 689 -47.30 12.17 -7.49
C ARG A 689 -46.03 12.62 -8.19
N SER A 690 -45.09 13.21 -7.46
CA SER A 690 -43.80 13.63 -8.02
C SER A 690 -43.04 12.42 -8.57
N VAL A 691 -42.86 11.37 -7.76
CA VAL A 691 -42.18 10.14 -8.17
C VAL A 691 -42.83 9.50 -9.39
N ALA A 692 -44.15 9.34 -9.39
CA ALA A 692 -44.90 8.71 -10.48
C ALA A 692 -44.80 9.49 -11.79
N SER A 693 -44.81 10.83 -11.73
CA SER A 693 -44.72 11.67 -12.93
C SER A 693 -43.30 11.76 -13.49
N ARG A 694 -42.28 11.71 -12.62
CA ARG A 694 -40.90 12.04 -12.99
C ARG A 694 -40.07 10.85 -13.46
N PHE A 695 -40.35 9.64 -12.96
CA PHE A 695 -39.52 8.45 -13.21
C PHE A 695 -40.34 7.30 -13.81
N PRO A 696 -40.78 7.40 -15.07
CA PRO A 696 -41.68 6.43 -15.68
C PRO A 696 -41.09 5.01 -15.82
N PHE A 697 -39.76 4.88 -15.77
CA PHE A 697 -39.02 3.62 -15.96
C PHE A 697 -38.70 2.88 -14.65
N LEU A 698 -39.21 3.35 -13.50
CA LEU A 698 -38.95 2.69 -12.22
C LEU A 698 -39.44 1.24 -12.22
N ALA A 699 -38.52 0.33 -11.93
CA ALA A 699 -38.79 -1.08 -11.70
C ALA A 699 -38.90 -1.42 -10.21
N ARG A 700 -38.16 -0.72 -9.36
CA ARG A 700 -38.16 -0.88 -7.90
C ARG A 700 -38.33 0.46 -7.20
N LEU A 701 -39.32 0.56 -6.32
CA LEU A 701 -39.56 1.75 -5.50
C LEU A 701 -39.60 1.36 -4.02
N HIS A 702 -38.73 1.96 -3.21
CA HIS A 702 -38.72 1.81 -1.76
C HIS A 702 -38.93 3.18 -1.11
N LEU A 703 -39.97 3.32 -0.31
CA LEU A 703 -40.25 4.52 0.49
C LEU A 703 -40.46 4.06 1.93
N SER A 704 -39.71 4.60 2.89
CA SER A 704 -39.78 4.15 4.27
C SER A 704 -39.81 5.33 5.24
N ALA A 705 -40.82 5.36 6.10
CA ALA A 705 -40.93 6.32 7.22
C ALA A 705 -40.66 5.66 8.58
N THR A 706 -40.93 4.35 8.69
CA THR A 706 -40.75 3.57 9.92
C THR A 706 -39.29 3.42 10.35
N GLU A 707 -38.33 3.57 9.44
CA GLU A 707 -36.90 3.58 9.76
C GLU A 707 -36.47 4.72 10.70
N ARG A 708 -37.31 5.75 10.90
CA ARG A 708 -37.05 6.84 11.86
C ARG A 708 -37.39 6.50 13.31
N LEU A 709 -38.07 5.39 13.54
CA LEU A 709 -38.51 5.04 14.89
C LEU A 709 -37.36 4.42 15.67
N GLU A 710 -37.02 5.03 16.80
CA GLU A 710 -35.92 4.59 17.65
C GLU A 710 -36.45 3.72 18.80
N TYR A 711 -36.06 2.45 18.82
CA TYR A 711 -36.54 1.46 19.80
C TYR A 711 -35.60 1.30 21.01
N HIS A 712 -34.65 2.22 21.18
CA HIS A 712 -33.59 2.10 22.20
C HIS A 712 -34.11 2.38 23.62
N CYS A 713 -35.10 3.26 23.74
CA CYS A 713 -35.74 3.60 25.00
C CYS A 713 -37.16 4.13 24.73
N TRP A 714 -38.07 4.05 25.72
CA TRP A 714 -39.45 4.54 25.55
C TRP A 714 -39.51 6.05 25.30
N ASP A 715 -38.70 6.84 26.00
CA ASP A 715 -38.63 8.29 25.80
C ASP A 715 -38.17 8.64 24.37
N CYS A 716 -37.16 7.92 23.87
CA CYS A 716 -36.60 8.04 22.52
C CYS A 716 -37.66 7.68 21.46
N TYR A 717 -38.41 6.61 21.73
CA TYR A 717 -39.50 6.17 20.85
C TYR A 717 -40.63 7.21 20.81
N GLU A 718 -41.05 7.75 21.96
CA GLU A 718 -42.08 8.78 22.07
C GLU A 718 -41.65 10.09 21.37
N GLU A 719 -40.40 10.52 21.51
CA GLU A 719 -39.84 11.66 20.77
C GLU A 719 -39.87 11.42 19.25
N SER A 720 -39.52 10.21 18.81
CA SER A 720 -39.52 9.84 17.38
C SER A 720 -40.93 9.73 16.79
N LEU A 721 -41.91 9.28 17.57
CA LEU A 721 -43.34 9.23 17.22
C LEU A 721 -43.89 10.62 16.92
N GLY A 722 -43.52 11.63 17.71
CA GLY A 722 -43.97 13.01 17.51
C GLY A 722 -43.43 13.66 16.22
N CYS A 723 -42.40 13.08 15.60
CA CYS A 723 -41.71 13.64 14.45
C CYS A 723 -41.95 12.88 13.13
N THR A 724 -42.70 11.77 13.16
CA THR A 724 -42.85 10.84 12.03
C THR A 724 -44.29 10.33 11.90
N ILE A 725 -44.82 10.29 10.67
CA ILE A 725 -46.09 9.61 10.37
C ILE A 725 -45.78 8.19 9.89
N HIS A 726 -45.76 7.24 10.84
CA HIS A 726 -45.39 5.84 10.59
C HIS A 726 -46.59 4.95 10.21
N SER A 727 -47.80 5.32 10.62
CA SER A 727 -49.07 4.69 10.22
C SER A 727 -50.01 5.79 9.75
N PRO A 728 -50.45 5.78 8.48
CA PRO A 728 -51.36 6.80 7.98
C PRO A 728 -52.83 6.51 8.37
N ILE A 729 -53.10 5.48 9.17
CA ILE A 729 -54.44 4.99 9.51
C ILE A 729 -54.62 4.95 11.04
N PRO A 730 -55.71 5.51 11.58
CA PRO A 730 -56.82 6.19 10.89
C PRO A 730 -56.60 7.69 10.65
N GLY A 731 -55.48 8.26 11.11
CA GLY A 731 -55.28 9.72 11.17
C GLY A 731 -55.32 10.44 9.82
N VAL A 732 -54.83 9.80 8.74
CA VAL A 732 -54.79 10.39 7.38
C VAL A 732 -55.82 9.74 6.46
N PHE A 733 -56.06 8.43 6.60
CA PHE A 733 -57.06 7.68 5.84
C PHE A 733 -57.98 6.91 6.77
N SER A 734 -59.25 6.78 6.38
CA SER A 734 -60.27 6.04 7.12
C SER A 734 -59.90 4.57 7.34
N ASP A 735 -59.34 3.92 6.33
CA ASP A 735 -59.08 2.49 6.28
C ASP A 735 -57.99 2.15 5.25
N VAL A 736 -57.57 0.89 5.25
CA VAL A 736 -56.48 0.36 4.43
C VAL A 736 -56.84 0.32 2.94
N GLU A 737 -58.10 0.02 2.60
CA GLU A 737 -58.57 -0.06 1.21
C GLU A 737 -58.54 1.32 0.56
N HIS A 738 -59.04 2.33 1.27
CA HIS A 738 -59.01 3.73 0.81
C HIS A 738 -57.57 4.22 0.61
N MET A 739 -56.67 3.97 1.57
CA MET A 739 -55.25 4.33 1.43
C MET A 739 -54.62 3.62 0.22
N ALA A 740 -54.81 2.31 0.09
CA ALA A 740 -54.22 1.50 -0.97
C ALA A 740 -54.72 1.95 -2.35
N ASN A 741 -56.03 2.18 -2.51
CA ASN A 741 -56.61 2.68 -3.75
C ASN A 741 -56.04 4.05 -4.16
N VAL A 742 -55.93 4.99 -3.22
CA VAL A 742 -55.37 6.33 -3.51
C VAL A 742 -53.90 6.24 -3.93
N PHE A 743 -53.08 5.50 -3.17
CA PHE A 743 -51.66 5.34 -3.47
C PHE A 743 -51.45 4.61 -4.80
N ALA A 744 -52.18 3.52 -5.04
CA ALA A 744 -52.07 2.73 -6.26
C ALA A 744 -52.55 3.52 -7.50
N THR A 745 -53.58 4.33 -7.35
CA THR A 745 -54.06 5.23 -8.41
C THR A 745 -53.00 6.27 -8.80
N ILE A 746 -52.30 6.84 -7.81
CA ILE A 746 -51.22 7.81 -8.07
C ILE A 746 -50.03 7.14 -8.75
N LEU A 747 -49.66 5.92 -8.34
CA LEU A 747 -48.50 5.20 -8.88
C LEU A 747 -48.79 4.51 -10.23
N ARG A 748 -50.04 4.50 -10.70
CA ARG A 748 -50.48 3.89 -11.96
C ARG A 748 -49.64 4.24 -13.21
N PRO A 749 -49.07 5.45 -13.36
CA PRO A 749 -48.19 5.77 -14.49
C PRO A 749 -46.91 4.91 -14.58
N LEU A 750 -46.46 4.29 -13.47
CA LEU A 750 -45.24 3.50 -13.39
C LEU A 750 -45.44 2.09 -13.99
N LYS A 751 -45.45 1.99 -15.31
CA LYS A 751 -45.76 0.74 -16.03
C LYS A 751 -44.73 -0.38 -15.81
N PHE A 752 -43.49 -0.03 -15.48
CA PHE A 752 -42.39 -0.98 -15.28
C PHE A 752 -42.22 -1.42 -13.82
N LEU A 753 -43.02 -0.87 -12.90
CA LEU A 753 -42.89 -1.14 -11.48
C LEU A 753 -43.22 -2.60 -11.17
N THR A 754 -42.22 -3.35 -10.71
CA THR A 754 -42.31 -4.77 -10.37
C THR A 754 -42.19 -5.02 -8.87
N HIS A 755 -41.45 -4.18 -8.14
CA HIS A 755 -41.26 -4.31 -6.71
C HIS A 755 -41.56 -2.96 -6.02
N LEU A 756 -42.47 -2.98 -5.05
CA LEU A 756 -42.83 -1.81 -4.24
C LEU A 756 -42.59 -2.12 -2.77
N ARG A 757 -41.91 -1.26 -2.03
CA ARG A 757 -41.79 -1.38 -0.57
C ARG A 757 -42.23 -0.07 0.07
N LEU A 758 -43.19 -0.17 0.97
CA LEU A 758 -43.76 0.94 1.71
C LEU A 758 -43.51 0.70 3.21
N GLY A 759 -42.48 1.32 3.77
CA GLY A 759 -42.18 1.30 5.19
C GLY A 759 -43.17 2.14 5.98
N ILE A 760 -44.40 1.64 6.11
CA ILE A 760 -45.50 2.12 6.93
C ILE A 760 -46.12 0.94 7.66
N TYR A 761 -46.68 1.18 8.83
CA TYR A 761 -47.48 0.20 9.55
C TYR A 761 -48.93 0.24 9.06
N LEU A 762 -49.54 -0.92 8.83
CA LEU A 762 -50.96 -1.06 8.51
C LEU A 762 -51.82 -1.41 9.74
N SER A 763 -51.20 -1.48 10.91
CA SER A 763 -51.90 -1.45 12.19
C SER A 763 -52.48 -0.06 12.47
N ASP A 764 -53.59 0.00 13.20
CA ASP A 764 -54.11 1.27 13.69
C ASP A 764 -53.07 1.94 14.59
N GLU A 765 -52.90 3.25 14.44
CA GLU A 765 -51.98 4.07 15.26
C GLU A 765 -52.21 3.90 16.78
N ILE A 766 -53.46 3.61 17.16
CA ILE A 766 -53.86 3.35 18.55
C ILE A 766 -53.21 2.08 19.11
N LEU A 767 -52.77 1.13 18.27
CA LEU A 767 -52.12 -0.12 18.72
C LEU A 767 -50.86 0.15 19.54
N ILE A 768 -50.05 1.13 19.14
CA ILE A 768 -48.83 1.52 19.84
C ILE A 768 -49.18 2.18 21.18
N HIS A 769 -50.15 3.10 21.18
CA HIS A 769 -50.64 3.75 22.40
C HIS A 769 -51.21 2.74 23.40
N ASN A 770 -51.94 1.73 22.93
CA ASN A 770 -52.42 0.64 23.76
C ASN A 770 -51.27 -0.22 24.31
N HIS A 771 -50.24 -0.48 23.49
CA HIS A 771 -49.07 -1.24 23.92
C HIS A 771 -48.29 -0.51 25.01
N ILE A 772 -48.07 0.80 24.90
CA ILE A 772 -47.44 1.62 25.95
C ILE A 772 -48.19 1.45 27.28
N ARG A 773 -49.54 1.51 27.24
CA ARG A 773 -50.38 1.26 28.44
C ARG A 773 -50.30 -0.17 28.97
N HIS A 774 -50.06 -1.17 28.11
CA HIS A 774 -49.84 -2.56 28.53
C HIS A 774 -48.45 -2.76 29.16
N ALA A 775 -47.44 -2.02 28.70
CA ALA A 775 -46.06 -2.08 29.18
C ALA A 775 -45.88 -1.41 30.56
N GLU A 776 -46.77 -0.51 30.98
CA GLU A 776 -46.80 0.09 32.32
C GLU A 776 -47.25 -0.89 33.43
N ALA A 777 -47.71 -2.10 33.08
CA ALA A 777 -48.07 -3.13 34.06
C ALA A 777 -46.81 -3.87 34.57
N PRO A 778 -46.63 -4.10 35.90
CA PRO A 778 -45.33 -4.46 36.50
C PRO A 778 -44.70 -5.81 36.12
N GLU A 779 -45.30 -6.59 35.23
CA GLU A 779 -44.98 -8.01 35.03
C GLU A 779 -44.51 -8.38 33.61
N VAL A 780 -44.42 -7.44 32.67
CA VAL A 780 -44.09 -7.75 31.26
C VAL A 780 -43.07 -6.76 30.67
N LEU A 781 -41.79 -7.15 30.67
CA LEU A 781 -40.73 -6.49 29.88
C LEU A 781 -40.76 -7.04 28.44
N THR A 782 -41.68 -6.54 27.61
CA THR A 782 -41.70 -6.83 26.15
C THR A 782 -41.26 -5.60 25.37
N PHE A 783 -40.31 -5.76 24.43
CA PHE A 783 -39.72 -4.62 23.69
C PHE A 783 -40.60 -4.13 22.52
N GLY A 784 -41.68 -4.84 22.16
CA GLY A 784 -42.63 -4.42 21.11
C GLY A 784 -44.01 -5.11 21.16
N PRO A 785 -45.01 -4.61 20.40
CA PRO A 785 -46.38 -5.16 20.34
C PRO A 785 -46.48 -6.65 20.02
N GLU A 786 -45.47 -7.21 19.36
CA GLU A 786 -45.36 -8.61 18.92
C GLU A 786 -45.09 -9.61 20.02
N GLU A 787 -44.40 -9.19 21.08
CA GLU A 787 -44.12 -10.01 22.25
C GLU A 787 -45.22 -9.85 23.33
N CYS A 788 -46.09 -8.85 23.19
CA CYS A 788 -47.18 -8.56 24.11
C CYS A 788 -48.38 -9.50 23.88
N LEU A 789 -48.76 -10.29 24.89
CA LEU A 789 -49.88 -11.25 24.80
C LEU A 789 -51.23 -10.61 24.43
N LEU A 790 -51.45 -9.34 24.81
CA LEU A 790 -52.66 -8.59 24.48
C LEU A 790 -52.60 -8.01 23.06
N CYS A 791 -51.46 -7.45 22.65
CA CYS A 791 -51.31 -6.83 21.33
C CYS A 791 -51.10 -7.85 20.20
N ASN A 792 -50.51 -9.02 20.49
CA ASN A 792 -50.29 -10.09 19.51
C ASN A 792 -51.61 -10.66 18.94
N GLN A 793 -52.75 -10.46 19.61
CA GLN A 793 -54.06 -10.78 19.05
C GLN A 793 -54.37 -9.97 17.77
N ALA A 794 -53.77 -8.79 17.60
CA ALA A 794 -53.93 -7.97 16.41
C ALA A 794 -53.12 -8.49 15.20
N ALA A 795 -52.19 -9.44 15.39
CA ALA A 795 -51.28 -9.91 14.34
C ALA A 795 -52.01 -10.48 13.11
N GLU A 796 -53.04 -11.31 13.32
CA GLU A 796 -53.82 -11.89 12.20
C GLU A 796 -54.55 -10.81 11.40
N HIS A 797 -55.12 -9.82 12.11
CA HIS A 797 -55.84 -8.72 11.49
C HIS A 797 -54.91 -7.81 10.69
N VAL A 798 -53.71 -7.51 11.21
CA VAL A 798 -52.70 -6.72 10.48
C VAL A 798 -52.21 -7.46 9.23
N ARG A 799 -52.00 -8.78 9.30
CA ARG A 799 -51.63 -9.59 8.12
C ARG A 799 -52.73 -9.62 7.06
N LEU A 800 -54.00 -9.65 7.49
CA LEU A 800 -55.12 -9.55 6.57
C LEU A 800 -55.13 -8.19 5.87
N ARG A 801 -54.90 -7.10 6.62
CA ARG A 801 -54.78 -5.74 6.07
C ARG A 801 -53.64 -5.61 5.05
N GLU A 802 -52.48 -6.22 5.30
CA GLU A 802 -51.36 -6.28 4.35
C GLU A 802 -51.76 -6.99 3.04
N LEU A 803 -52.47 -8.11 3.13
CA LEU A 803 -52.97 -8.84 1.96
C LEU A 803 -54.03 -8.05 1.18
N VAL A 804 -54.95 -7.38 1.87
CA VAL A 804 -55.97 -6.52 1.27
C VAL A 804 -55.32 -5.35 0.54
N ALA A 805 -54.40 -4.65 1.20
CA ALA A 805 -53.63 -3.57 0.58
C ALA A 805 -52.88 -4.08 -0.66
N ALA A 806 -52.19 -5.21 -0.56
CA ALA A 806 -51.44 -5.78 -1.67
C ALA A 806 -52.34 -6.14 -2.86
N LEU A 807 -53.53 -6.67 -2.60
CA LEU A 807 -54.52 -6.98 -3.63
C LEU A 807 -54.96 -5.69 -4.35
N GLU A 808 -55.30 -4.64 -3.60
CA GLU A 808 -55.67 -3.34 -4.16
C GLU A 808 -54.56 -2.74 -5.03
N PHE A 809 -53.32 -2.68 -4.53
CA PHE A 809 -52.17 -2.24 -5.35
C PHE A 809 -52.02 -3.06 -6.63
N ALA A 810 -52.18 -4.38 -6.53
CA ALA A 810 -52.08 -5.27 -7.66
C ALA A 810 -53.27 -5.14 -8.64
N GLN A 811 -54.43 -4.62 -8.28
CA GLN A 811 -55.49 -4.34 -9.25
C GLN A 811 -55.10 -3.17 -10.19
N HIS A 812 -54.48 -2.12 -9.63
CA HIS A 812 -54.10 -0.93 -10.39
C HIS A 812 -52.73 -1.04 -11.09
N LEU A 813 -51.78 -1.72 -10.46
CA LEU A 813 -50.38 -1.85 -10.92
C LEU A 813 -50.14 -3.21 -11.59
N LYS A 814 -50.45 -3.30 -12.88
CA LYS A 814 -50.41 -4.57 -13.64
C LYS A 814 -49.05 -5.26 -13.64
N GLY A 815 -47.95 -4.50 -13.61
CA GLY A 815 -46.58 -5.04 -13.61
C GLY A 815 -46.07 -5.53 -12.25
N LEU A 816 -46.81 -5.25 -11.17
CA LEU A 816 -46.35 -5.49 -9.81
C LEU A 816 -46.27 -7.00 -9.50
N ARG A 817 -45.11 -7.44 -9.00
CA ARG A 817 -44.80 -8.82 -8.61
C ARG A 817 -44.67 -8.98 -7.11
N THR A 818 -44.16 -7.96 -6.42
CA THR A 818 -44.01 -7.97 -4.97
C THR A 818 -44.37 -6.62 -4.37
N ILE A 819 -44.95 -6.65 -3.18
CA ILE A 819 -45.17 -5.48 -2.34
C ILE A 819 -44.83 -5.81 -0.88
N GLY A 820 -44.04 -4.98 -0.21
CA GLY A 820 -43.69 -5.15 1.20
C GLY A 820 -44.13 -3.97 2.06
N PHE A 821 -44.49 -4.25 3.31
CA PHE A 821 -44.87 -3.26 4.31
C PHE A 821 -43.90 -3.28 5.51
N SER A 822 -44.14 -2.44 6.53
CA SER A 822 -43.54 -2.62 7.86
C SER A 822 -44.57 -3.25 8.79
N SER A 823 -44.12 -4.12 9.68
CA SER A 823 -45.00 -4.81 10.63
C SER A 823 -44.27 -5.05 11.94
N PHE A 824 -44.98 -4.89 13.05
CA PHE A 824 -44.46 -5.26 14.37
C PHE A 824 -44.41 -6.79 14.52
N PHE A 825 -45.34 -7.51 13.90
CA PHE A 825 -45.58 -8.95 14.12
C PHE A 825 -44.74 -9.92 13.27
N ASP A 826 -43.47 -9.57 13.05
CA ASP A 826 -42.54 -10.40 12.29
C ASP A 826 -42.04 -11.60 13.11
N ARG A 827 -41.83 -12.76 12.49
CA ARG A 827 -41.44 -14.01 13.20
C ARG A 827 -40.07 -14.56 12.78
N THR A 828 -39.31 -13.85 11.95
CA THR A 828 -38.02 -14.35 11.44
C THR A 828 -36.96 -13.25 11.35
N THR A 829 -35.76 -13.54 11.85
CA THR A 829 -34.58 -12.66 11.94
C THR A 829 -33.79 -12.51 10.61
N ALA A 830 -34.45 -12.60 9.46
CA ALA A 830 -33.80 -12.44 8.16
C ALA A 830 -34.65 -11.54 7.25
N ASP A 831 -33.99 -10.72 6.43
CA ASP A 831 -34.45 -9.59 5.58
C ASP A 831 -35.70 -9.76 4.67
N GLU A 832 -36.51 -10.81 4.82
CA GLU A 832 -37.76 -11.09 4.09
C GLU A 832 -39.03 -10.59 4.83
N THR A 833 -38.88 -9.51 5.59
CA THR A 833 -39.90 -8.94 6.47
C THR A 833 -41.15 -8.49 5.68
N THR A 834 -42.27 -9.21 5.80
CA THR A 834 -43.63 -8.92 5.27
C THR A 834 -43.80 -8.66 3.76
N THR A 835 -43.02 -9.34 2.92
CA THR A 835 -43.22 -9.26 1.45
C THR A 835 -44.41 -10.11 0.99
N VAL A 836 -45.36 -9.50 0.29
CA VAL A 836 -46.48 -10.16 -0.40
C VAL A 836 -46.15 -10.35 -1.88
N TYR A 837 -46.27 -11.59 -2.35
CA TYR A 837 -46.02 -12.03 -3.72
C TYR A 837 -47.33 -12.06 -4.51
N ILE A 838 -47.30 -11.45 -5.70
CA ILE A 838 -48.45 -11.31 -6.60
C ILE A 838 -48.27 -12.25 -7.78
N LEU A 839 -49.28 -13.08 -8.04
CA LEU A 839 -49.37 -13.93 -9.23
C LEU A 839 -50.58 -13.53 -10.07
N ARG A 840 -50.35 -13.43 -11.38
CA ARG A 840 -51.39 -13.25 -12.39
C ARG A 840 -51.37 -14.45 -13.32
N ALA A 841 -52.29 -15.38 -13.10
CA ALA A 841 -52.46 -16.58 -13.91
C ALA A 841 -53.95 -16.77 -14.19
N ASP A 842 -54.29 -17.26 -15.40
CA ASP A 842 -55.66 -17.60 -15.81
C ASP A 842 -56.69 -16.47 -15.65
N GLY A 843 -56.26 -15.21 -15.84
CA GLY A 843 -57.11 -14.04 -15.66
C GLY A 843 -57.50 -13.75 -14.20
N ARG A 844 -56.94 -14.49 -13.23
CA ARG A 844 -57.15 -14.28 -11.79
C ARG A 844 -55.93 -13.65 -11.14
N LEU A 845 -56.20 -12.82 -10.12
CA LEU A 845 -55.19 -12.19 -9.28
C LEU A 845 -55.07 -12.96 -7.96
N ARG A 846 -53.87 -13.37 -7.59
CA ARG A 846 -53.59 -14.06 -6.31
C ARG A 846 -52.46 -13.35 -5.58
N VAL A 847 -52.60 -13.21 -4.27
CA VAL A 847 -51.58 -12.63 -3.37
C VAL A 847 -51.29 -13.60 -2.22
N ARG A 848 -50.03 -13.73 -1.81
CA ARG A 848 -49.64 -14.56 -0.65
C ARG A 848 -48.31 -14.09 -0.04
N GLN A 849 -48.05 -14.44 1.21
CA GLN A 849 -46.84 -14.04 1.97
C GLN A 849 -45.61 -14.95 1.75
N ARG A 850 -45.66 -15.90 0.81
CA ARG A 850 -44.53 -16.80 0.47
C ARG A 850 -44.24 -16.80 -1.03
N PRO A 851 -42.97 -16.95 -1.46
CA PRO A 851 -42.63 -17.06 -2.88
C PRO A 851 -43.39 -18.20 -3.55
N TRP A 852 -43.71 -18.06 -4.84
CA TRP A 852 -44.28 -19.14 -5.65
C TRP A 852 -43.17 -20.12 -6.05
N ASP A 853 -43.25 -21.38 -5.63
CA ASP A 853 -42.29 -22.43 -6.04
C ASP A 853 -42.38 -22.66 -7.55
N LYS A 854 -41.23 -22.80 -8.22
CA LYS A 854 -41.16 -22.96 -9.68
C LYS A 854 -41.86 -24.22 -10.21
N ASP A 855 -42.18 -25.18 -9.35
CA ASP A 855 -42.76 -26.47 -9.72
C ASP A 855 -44.29 -26.58 -9.53
N ASN A 856 -44.97 -25.53 -9.06
CA ASN A 856 -46.43 -25.50 -8.91
C ASN A 856 -47.01 -24.12 -9.28
N ALA A 857 -46.73 -23.67 -10.51
CA ALA A 857 -47.35 -22.50 -11.12
C ALA A 857 -48.65 -22.88 -11.86
#